data_AF-A0A2E0LA10-F1
#
_entry.id   AF-A0A2E0LA10-F1
#
_cell.length_a   1.000
_cell.length_b   1.000
_cell.length_c   1.000
_cell.angle_alpha   90.00
_cell.angle_beta   90.00
_cell.angle_gamma   90.00
#
_symmetry.space_group_name_H-M   'P 1'
#
loop_
_entity.id
_entity.type
_entity.pdbx_description
1 polymer ?
#
loop_
_entity_poly.entity_id
_entity_poly.type
_entity_poly.pdbx_seq_one_letter_code
_entity_poly.pdbx_strand_id
1 'polypeptide(L)'
;MIAQKTSIRNRQIPQVRLNLPVYGRSTVFDSQIAAWNQQRFSLIPLVGGADSRVGKRPAIRWQPFTRRLPSSTELETWFGAGDRLAYGVVCGMVSGLVVLDLDDLQLAHRFARQFPHLIQTFTVQSGVRGTPHLYWRANFPVRTRSFPGGDLKADGSYVVGPGSQIAGREWQVLCHQPVRPISREELDAVLTYLMPPAQPDPEPVTPVANADFAALYGYYVDRLQSRNEALFRVACLMRDRGFTLDAVIDRLAEVHACQVSPSGAVTEAFSQRYGEALRTIRSVFTRPARRQHVAYNNDQQPVSRYPNAVREALLLRRDGAAIARTIEAARLMGIGAGAVITEPMLCRLLKGIISRETIRKALAACYEDGQPVFCPPENPRAVAEIPDGMVRQNNAILSGGQKQTRQFILPDAATLCRKLGVRAKGSDPITLDDVRSSRLYRLALHQALLRRRPGTYAQALLASRLGLSSRSVRRYNEALGVQSQPTYHETPLLWINLDTVPSAGDIDRFEIRTGGQFLLDDTGKRWPLKREIAAQLLSRGHRVSHMRQGFSSYHCGDAVLKQAEQAAVPASMPPALATIDSQPTACPAAAHLTSHAAAPEPMQHRPNLTREGPSGRRSPQQAVFTRKNASKRRFRQPLPDSTAERLACRIHRLIDDMTLPNARRLVDTYDAASAEAALRKFRWLKAHRHVTDEAGLIVTLARTSWLARKRRAAELAPAPCFHAEPSRKRRATGYVHPKRDSLRQSSTYRDWRADFFGWDDPLADTTTEAMAF
;
A
#
# COMPACT_ATOMS: atom_id res chain seq x y z
N MET A 1 31.34 14.68 67.04
CA MET A 1 30.27 13.94 67.75
C MET A 1 29.03 13.87 66.87
N ILE A 2 28.67 12.64 66.51
CA ILE A 2 27.30 12.10 66.39
C ILE A 2 26.30 12.87 65.51
N ALA A 3 25.97 12.22 64.39
CA ALA A 3 24.80 12.46 63.57
C ALA A 3 23.49 12.22 64.35
N GLN A 4 22.43 12.97 64.05
CA GLN A 4 21.08 12.40 63.97
C GLN A 4 20.11 13.27 63.15
N LYS A 5 19.21 12.53 62.48
CA LYS A 5 18.21 12.91 61.48
C LYS A 5 17.17 13.91 62.02
N THR A 6 16.65 14.78 61.14
CA THR A 6 15.26 15.22 61.25
C THR A 6 14.61 15.41 59.88
N SER A 7 13.53 14.63 59.70
CA SER A 7 12.56 14.66 58.62
C SER A 7 11.75 15.95 58.65
N ILE A 8 11.57 16.63 57.51
CA ILE A 8 10.58 17.70 57.36
C ILE A 8 9.51 17.22 56.38
N ARG A 9 8.35 16.94 57.00
CA ARG A 9 7.07 16.60 56.41
C ARG A 9 6.53 17.74 55.53
N ASN A 10 5.83 17.34 54.48
CA ASN A 10 4.88 18.11 53.68
C ASN A 10 4.14 19.18 54.51
N ARG A 11 4.36 20.46 54.20
CA ARG A 11 3.43 21.53 54.58
C ARG A 11 2.31 21.59 53.55
N GLN A 12 1.12 21.21 54.01
CA GLN A 12 -0.15 21.42 53.33
C GLN A 12 -0.36 22.91 53.04
N ILE A 13 -0.72 23.23 51.79
CA ILE A 13 -1.22 24.54 51.38
C ILE A 13 -2.72 24.60 51.75
N PRO A 14 -3.25 25.75 52.22
CA PRO A 14 -4.55 25.81 52.88
C PRO A 14 -5.69 25.55 51.89
N GLN A 15 -6.62 24.65 52.24
CA GLN A 15 -7.90 24.55 51.54
C GLN A 15 -8.77 25.75 51.91
N VAL A 16 -8.91 26.68 50.97
CA VAL A 16 -10.00 27.66 50.99
C VAL A 16 -11.29 26.90 50.67
N ARG A 17 -12.09 26.59 51.69
CA ARG A 17 -13.47 26.13 51.51
C ARG A 17 -14.29 27.30 50.97
N LEU A 18 -14.48 27.35 49.65
CA LEU A 18 -15.60 28.07 49.06
C LEU A 18 -16.85 27.23 49.31
N ASN A 19 -17.66 27.65 50.28
CA ASN A 19 -19.03 27.18 50.45
C ASN A 19 -19.83 27.64 49.23
N LEU A 20 -19.89 26.81 48.19
CA LEU A 20 -20.87 26.92 47.11
C LEU A 20 -22.00 25.92 47.42
N PRO A 21 -23.27 26.33 47.31
CA PRO A 21 -24.41 25.45 47.54
C PRO A 21 -24.34 24.24 46.61
N VAL A 22 -24.58 23.05 47.17
CA VAL A 22 -24.66 21.79 46.41
C VAL A 22 -25.95 21.81 45.59
N TYR A 23 -25.90 22.39 44.40
CA TYR A 23 -26.94 22.19 43.39
C TYR A 23 -26.76 20.81 42.75
N GLY A 24 -27.83 20.02 42.67
CA GLY A 24 -27.79 18.65 42.17
C GLY A 24 -27.15 18.54 40.77
N ARG A 25 -26.36 17.47 40.55
CA ARG A 25 -25.49 17.27 39.37
C ARG A 25 -26.16 17.36 37.99
N SER A 26 -27.49 17.25 37.89
CA SER A 26 -28.25 17.50 36.65
C SER A 26 -28.22 18.97 36.21
N THR A 27 -28.14 19.91 37.15
CA THR A 27 -28.28 21.35 36.89
C THR A 27 -27.08 21.97 36.16
N VAL A 28 -25.87 21.41 36.30
CA VAL A 28 -24.65 21.92 35.63
C VAL A 28 -24.70 21.62 34.13
N PHE A 29 -25.20 20.45 33.73
CA PHE A 29 -25.35 20.07 32.33
C PHE A 29 -26.38 20.97 31.62
N ASP A 30 -27.55 21.16 32.25
CA ASP A 30 -28.64 21.96 31.68
C ASP A 30 -28.31 23.45 31.63
N SER A 31 -27.74 24.00 32.72
CA SER A 31 -27.29 25.40 32.76
C SER A 31 -26.20 25.69 31.73
N GLN A 32 -25.31 24.72 31.50
CA GLN A 32 -24.26 24.86 30.51
C GLN A 32 -24.87 24.85 29.10
N ILE A 33 -25.74 23.90 28.75
CA ILE A 33 -26.45 23.87 27.46
C ILE A 33 -27.19 25.19 27.19
N ALA A 34 -27.89 25.74 28.18
CA ALA A 34 -28.55 27.03 28.08
C ALA A 34 -27.55 28.16 27.77
N ALA A 35 -26.41 28.19 28.48
CA ALA A 35 -25.34 29.16 28.23
C ALA A 35 -24.72 29.01 26.83
N TRP A 36 -24.47 27.78 26.34
CA TRP A 36 -23.95 27.54 25.00
C TRP A 36 -24.96 28.00 23.93
N ASN A 37 -26.26 27.77 24.14
CA ASN A 37 -27.31 28.21 23.23
C ASN A 37 -27.39 29.75 23.16
N GLN A 38 -27.33 30.45 24.30
CA GLN A 38 -27.27 31.92 24.35
C GLN A 38 -26.05 32.48 23.59
N GLN A 39 -24.91 31.77 23.64
CA GLN A 39 -23.71 32.13 22.89
C GLN A 39 -23.78 31.77 21.40
N ARG A 40 -24.93 31.25 20.94
CA ARG A 40 -25.21 30.80 19.57
C ARG A 40 -24.32 29.66 19.10
N PHE A 41 -24.04 28.71 20.00
CA PHE A 41 -23.36 27.48 19.62
C PHE A 41 -24.35 26.41 19.17
N SER A 42 -23.99 25.71 18.09
CA SER A 42 -24.79 24.63 17.54
C SER A 42 -24.57 23.34 18.33
N LEU A 43 -25.60 22.88 19.02
CA LEU A 43 -25.55 21.72 19.92
C LEU A 43 -26.25 20.51 19.31
N ILE A 44 -25.73 19.31 19.59
CA ILE A 44 -26.31 18.05 19.12
C ILE A 44 -26.27 16.99 20.23
N PRO A 45 -27.28 16.12 20.36
CA PRO A 45 -27.26 15.04 21.34
C PRO A 45 -26.27 13.95 20.93
N LEU A 46 -25.51 13.44 21.90
CA LEU A 46 -24.61 12.30 21.72
C LEU A 46 -25.14 11.07 22.47
N VAL A 47 -24.70 9.89 22.03
CA VAL A 47 -24.96 8.63 22.73
C VAL A 47 -24.09 8.57 24.00
N GLY A 48 -24.73 8.58 25.18
CA GLY A 48 -24.08 8.59 26.50
C GLY A 48 -23.85 7.21 27.15
N GLY A 49 -24.12 6.10 26.44
CA GLY A 49 -24.14 4.74 26.99
C GLY A 49 -22.83 4.25 27.64
N ALA A 50 -22.94 3.15 28.40
CA ALA A 50 -21.84 2.51 29.14
C ALA A 50 -20.70 1.96 28.27
N ASP A 51 -20.94 1.76 26.96
CA ASP A 51 -19.94 1.25 26.02
C ASP A 51 -19.12 2.37 25.36
N SER A 52 -17.85 2.43 25.72
CA SER A 52 -16.84 3.34 25.14
C SER A 52 -16.68 3.23 23.60
N ARG A 53 -17.13 2.14 22.95
CA ARG A 53 -17.04 1.93 21.50
C ARG A 53 -18.14 2.63 20.69
N VAL A 54 -19.27 2.93 21.34
CA VAL A 54 -20.45 3.59 20.72
C VAL A 54 -20.63 5.02 21.25
N GLY A 55 -20.10 5.31 22.44
CA GLY A 55 -20.10 6.63 23.04
C GLY A 55 -19.46 7.71 22.16
N LYS A 56 -19.90 8.96 22.33
CA LYS A 56 -19.50 10.17 21.57
C LYS A 56 -20.06 10.29 20.15
N ARG A 57 -20.85 9.33 19.67
CA ARG A 57 -21.51 9.45 18.36
C ARG A 57 -22.78 10.31 18.46
N PRO A 58 -23.13 11.09 17.43
CA PRO A 58 -24.37 11.83 17.42
C PRO A 58 -25.56 10.87 17.42
N ALA A 59 -26.52 11.11 18.30
CA ALA A 59 -27.76 10.34 18.38
C ALA A 59 -28.72 10.65 17.22
N ILE A 60 -28.44 11.71 16.47
CA ILE A 60 -29.21 12.19 15.32
C ILE A 60 -28.32 12.37 14.09
N ARG A 61 -28.95 12.56 12.93
CA ARG A 61 -28.27 13.05 11.72
C ARG A 61 -27.84 14.51 11.95
N TRP A 62 -26.60 14.69 12.38
CA TRP A 62 -26.10 15.97 12.87
C TRP A 62 -25.60 16.94 11.79
N GLN A 63 -25.33 16.48 10.57
CA GLN A 63 -24.73 17.30 9.51
C GLN A 63 -25.53 18.58 9.16
N PRO A 64 -26.88 18.62 9.21
CA PRO A 64 -27.61 19.88 9.03
C PRO A 64 -27.20 20.98 10.03
N PHE A 65 -26.81 20.58 11.25
CA PHE A 65 -26.41 21.50 12.32
C PHE A 65 -24.98 22.05 12.15
N THR A 66 -24.26 21.66 11.08
CA THR A 66 -23.04 22.36 10.65
C THR A 66 -23.35 23.62 9.83
N ARG A 67 -24.62 23.86 9.48
CA ARG A 67 -25.06 25.00 8.64
C ARG A 67 -26.15 25.85 9.30
N ARG A 68 -26.88 25.30 10.27
CA ARG A 68 -27.89 26.02 11.06
C ARG A 68 -27.77 25.68 12.54
N LEU A 69 -28.30 26.55 13.40
CA LEU A 69 -28.48 26.26 14.82
C LEU A 69 -29.68 25.32 15.03
N PRO A 70 -29.68 24.50 16.09
CA PRO A 70 -30.89 23.81 16.53
C PRO A 70 -31.94 24.81 17.04
N SER A 71 -33.22 24.48 16.88
CA SER A 71 -34.31 25.28 17.46
C SER A 71 -34.48 24.99 18.96
N SER A 72 -35.15 25.89 19.69
CA SER A 72 -35.45 25.67 21.12
C SER A 72 -36.21 24.37 21.35
N THR A 73 -37.20 24.06 20.50
CA THR A 73 -37.96 22.81 20.56
C THR A 73 -37.09 21.58 20.32
N GLU A 74 -36.13 21.66 19.39
CA GLU A 74 -35.16 20.58 19.16
C GLU A 74 -34.28 20.34 20.40
N LEU A 75 -33.77 21.41 21.03
CA LEU A 75 -32.98 21.33 22.26
C LEU A 75 -33.79 20.75 23.43
N GLU A 76 -35.02 21.21 23.64
CA GLU A 76 -35.94 20.68 24.65
C GLU A 76 -36.23 19.20 24.42
N THR A 77 -36.49 18.81 23.17
CA THR A 77 -36.73 17.39 22.81
C THR A 77 -35.51 16.51 23.09
N TRP A 78 -34.29 17.05 22.90
CA TRP A 78 -33.07 16.26 23.04
C TRP A 78 -32.56 16.17 24.47
N PHE A 79 -32.72 17.24 25.26
CA PHE A 79 -32.10 17.39 26.58
C PHE A 79 -33.12 17.53 27.72
N GLY A 80 -34.42 17.70 27.44
CA GLY A 80 -35.46 17.84 28.46
C GLY A 80 -35.91 16.54 29.12
N ALA A 81 -35.67 15.37 28.51
CA ALA A 81 -35.91 14.05 29.09
C ALA A 81 -34.56 13.47 29.55
N GLY A 82 -34.33 13.42 30.86
CA GLY A 82 -33.03 13.24 31.54
C GLY A 82 -32.20 11.97 31.27
N ASP A 83 -32.49 11.20 30.21
CA ASP A 83 -31.80 9.95 29.85
C ASP A 83 -30.54 10.16 28.99
N ARG A 84 -30.25 11.40 28.53
CA ARG A 84 -29.17 11.70 27.58
C ARG A 84 -28.11 12.64 28.17
N LEU A 85 -27.19 12.05 28.94
CA LEU A 85 -26.12 12.77 29.66
C LEU A 85 -24.96 13.30 28.80
N ALA A 86 -25.08 13.36 27.46
CA ALA A 86 -23.98 13.80 26.61
C ALA A 86 -24.43 14.64 25.41
N TYR A 87 -23.69 15.70 25.13
CA TYR A 87 -23.91 16.58 23.98
C TYR A 87 -22.61 16.91 23.26
N GLY A 88 -22.74 17.27 21.99
CA GLY A 88 -21.68 17.72 21.12
C GLY A 88 -21.86 19.19 20.81
N VAL A 89 -20.75 19.92 20.78
CA VAL A 89 -20.69 21.29 20.28
C VAL A 89 -20.11 21.26 18.89
N VAL A 90 -20.93 21.58 17.89
CA VAL A 90 -20.50 21.66 16.50
C VAL A 90 -19.59 22.87 16.34
N CYS A 91 -18.41 22.66 15.78
CA CYS A 91 -17.38 23.67 15.57
C CYS A 91 -17.49 24.32 14.18
N GLY A 92 -16.72 25.38 13.96
CA GLY A 92 -16.67 26.15 12.73
C GLY A 92 -17.62 27.35 12.73
N MET A 93 -17.85 27.90 11.54
CA MET A 93 -18.60 29.13 11.30
C MET A 93 -20.01 29.14 11.91
N VAL A 94 -20.68 27.97 11.97
CA VAL A 94 -22.04 27.87 12.55
C VAL A 94 -22.07 28.25 14.03
N SER A 95 -20.97 28.03 14.75
CA SER A 95 -20.80 28.35 16.17
C SER A 95 -19.76 29.46 16.37
N GLY A 96 -19.11 29.95 15.31
CA GLY A 96 -17.93 30.82 15.39
C GLY A 96 -16.80 30.22 16.24
N LEU A 97 -16.65 28.90 16.29
CA LEU A 97 -15.82 28.21 17.28
C LEU A 97 -14.72 27.35 16.63
N VAL A 98 -13.51 27.49 17.13
CA VAL A 98 -12.37 26.61 16.82
C VAL A 98 -11.87 26.02 18.12
N VAL A 99 -11.61 24.71 18.15
CA VAL A 99 -11.14 24.03 19.35
C VAL A 99 -9.82 23.34 19.05
N LEU A 100 -8.79 23.63 19.83
CA LEU A 100 -7.53 22.89 19.81
C LEU A 100 -7.64 21.71 20.78
N ASP A 101 -7.80 20.51 20.21
CA ASP A 101 -7.91 19.23 20.91
C ASP A 101 -6.52 18.61 21.03
N LEU A 102 -5.88 18.79 22.18
CA LEU A 102 -4.55 18.25 22.43
C LEU A 102 -4.67 16.83 22.98
N ASP A 103 -4.03 15.89 22.33
CA ASP A 103 -4.05 14.46 22.68
C ASP A 103 -2.80 14.01 23.46
N ASP A 104 -1.78 14.88 23.50
CA ASP A 104 -0.49 14.64 24.15
C ASP A 104 -0.23 15.69 25.26
N LEU A 105 0.00 15.21 26.48
CA LEU A 105 0.20 16.06 27.66
C LEU A 105 1.51 16.87 27.61
N GLN A 106 2.58 16.30 27.03
CA GLN A 106 3.86 17.00 26.86
C GLN A 106 3.76 18.08 25.80
N LEU A 107 2.99 17.85 24.73
CA LEU A 107 2.65 18.88 23.76
C LEU A 107 1.81 19.98 24.40
N ALA A 108 0.83 19.65 25.25
CA ALA A 108 0.04 20.64 25.96
C ALA A 108 0.90 21.53 26.88
N HIS A 109 1.85 20.96 27.63
CA HIS A 109 2.78 21.73 28.44
C HIS A 109 3.68 22.65 27.59
N ARG A 110 4.21 22.15 26.46
CA ARG A 110 5.04 22.97 25.56
C ARG A 110 4.22 24.07 24.89
N PHE A 111 2.99 23.79 24.50
CA PHE A 111 2.06 24.76 23.91
C PHE A 111 1.73 25.87 24.92
N ALA A 112 1.41 25.52 26.16
CA ALA A 112 1.17 26.46 27.25
C ALA A 112 2.37 27.39 27.51
N ARG A 113 3.60 26.87 27.42
CA ARG A 113 4.82 27.67 27.54
C ARG A 113 5.07 28.59 26.34
N GLN A 114 4.76 28.12 25.14
CA GLN A 114 4.98 28.89 23.90
C GLN A 114 3.93 30.00 23.72
N PHE A 115 2.68 29.72 24.07
CA PHE A 115 1.54 30.62 23.89
C PHE A 115 0.75 30.80 25.20
N PRO A 116 1.36 31.39 26.24
CA PRO A 116 0.74 31.52 27.55
C PRO A 116 -0.54 32.37 27.54
N HIS A 117 -0.69 33.28 26.57
CA HIS A 117 -1.89 34.08 26.38
C HIS A 117 -3.01 33.34 25.64
N LEU A 118 -2.71 32.29 24.87
CA LEU A 118 -3.73 31.52 24.13
C LEU A 118 -4.37 30.42 24.96
N ILE A 119 -3.75 30.02 26.07
CA ILE A 119 -4.33 29.10 27.06
C ILE A 119 -5.30 29.81 28.04
N GLN A 120 -5.33 31.14 28.04
CA GLN A 120 -6.28 31.96 28.81
C GLN A 120 -7.61 32.03 28.07
N THR A 121 -8.28 30.88 28.02
CA THR A 121 -9.56 30.73 27.36
C THR A 121 -10.35 29.58 28.00
N PHE A 122 -11.63 29.48 27.67
CA PHE A 122 -12.46 28.36 28.08
C PHE A 122 -11.80 27.03 27.73
N THR A 123 -11.57 26.19 28.74
CA THR A 123 -10.80 24.95 28.58
C THR A 123 -11.53 23.78 29.20
N VAL A 124 -11.66 22.68 28.45
CA VAL A 124 -12.31 21.45 28.90
C VAL A 124 -11.30 20.32 28.94
N GLN A 125 -11.28 19.53 30.01
CA GLN A 125 -10.52 18.30 30.10
C GLN A 125 -11.24 17.18 29.35
N SER A 126 -10.50 16.45 28.52
CA SER A 126 -11.03 15.25 27.88
C SER A 126 -11.26 14.14 28.91
N GLY A 127 -12.47 13.58 28.96
CA GLY A 127 -12.79 12.49 29.89
C GLY A 127 -11.99 11.19 29.63
N VAL A 128 -11.35 11.05 28.46
CA VAL A 128 -10.61 9.83 28.09
C VAL A 128 -9.13 9.91 28.42
N ARG A 129 -8.46 11.02 28.14
CA ARG A 129 -7.00 11.16 28.25
C ARG A 129 -6.56 12.16 29.30
N GLY A 130 -7.50 12.92 29.88
CA GLY A 130 -7.18 13.97 30.84
C GLY A 130 -6.50 15.19 30.22
N THR A 131 -6.49 15.31 28.89
CA THR A 131 -5.80 16.36 28.14
C THR A 131 -6.72 17.55 27.82
N PRO A 132 -6.18 18.78 27.64
CA PRO A 132 -7.00 19.97 27.48
C PRO A 132 -7.52 20.17 26.05
N HIS A 133 -8.78 20.60 25.93
CA HIS A 133 -9.38 21.19 24.75
C HIS A 133 -9.48 22.71 24.96
N LEU A 134 -8.77 23.50 24.15
CA LEU A 134 -8.78 24.96 24.23
C LEU A 134 -9.79 25.52 23.23
N TYR A 135 -10.77 26.30 23.70
CA TYR A 135 -11.84 26.85 22.85
C TYR A 135 -11.52 28.29 22.47
N TRP A 136 -11.57 28.62 21.19
CA TRP A 136 -11.43 30.00 20.70
C TRP A 136 -12.57 30.40 19.77
N ARG A 137 -12.89 31.68 19.77
CA ARG A 137 -13.86 32.27 18.84
C ARG A 137 -13.14 32.73 17.58
N ALA A 138 -13.54 32.21 16.42
CA ALA A 138 -12.99 32.59 15.13
C ALA A 138 -14.12 33.06 14.21
N ASN A 139 -14.05 34.32 13.80
CA ASN A 139 -15.05 34.95 12.93
C ASN A 139 -14.69 34.81 11.44
N PHE A 140 -13.90 33.79 11.10
CA PHE A 140 -13.44 33.51 9.76
C PHE A 140 -13.43 32.00 9.50
N PRO A 141 -13.55 31.55 8.23
CA PRO A 141 -13.57 30.13 7.91
C PRO A 141 -12.25 29.45 8.31
N VAL A 142 -12.35 28.40 9.12
CA VAL A 142 -11.21 27.59 9.55
C VAL A 142 -11.50 26.14 9.23
N ARG A 143 -10.58 25.51 8.49
CA ARG A 143 -10.67 24.09 8.19
C ARG A 143 -10.16 23.27 9.36
N THR A 144 -10.87 22.19 9.65
CA THR A 144 -10.39 21.16 10.56
C THR A 144 -9.04 20.60 10.05
N ARG A 145 -8.03 20.51 10.92
CA ARG A 145 -6.69 19.99 10.62
C ARG A 145 -6.26 19.00 11.68
N SER A 146 -5.50 17.98 11.30
CA SER A 146 -4.86 17.05 12.23
C SER A 146 -3.36 17.32 12.26
N PHE A 147 -2.74 17.23 13.44
CA PHE A 147 -1.31 17.40 13.64
C PHE A 147 -0.75 16.34 14.58
N PRO A 148 0.58 16.11 14.62
CA PRO A 148 1.16 15.18 15.57
C PRO A 148 0.85 15.61 17.02
N GLY A 149 0.06 14.81 17.74
CA GLY A 149 -0.32 15.07 19.13
C GLY A 149 -1.65 15.81 19.33
N GLY A 150 -2.48 15.97 18.29
CA GLY A 150 -3.83 16.50 18.44
C GLY A 150 -4.55 16.88 17.14
N ASP A 151 -5.70 17.52 17.29
CA ASP A 151 -6.52 18.02 16.19
C ASP A 151 -6.94 19.49 16.43
N LEU A 152 -7.02 20.28 15.37
CA LEU A 152 -7.74 21.55 15.34
C LEU A 152 -9.14 21.29 14.80
N LYS A 153 -10.15 21.30 15.66
CA LYS A 153 -11.57 21.09 15.32
C LYS A 153 -12.20 22.42 14.92
N ALA A 154 -12.71 22.51 13.69
CA ALA A 154 -13.35 23.69 13.15
C ALA A 154 -14.51 23.28 12.21
N ASP A 155 -14.63 23.89 11.02
CA ASP A 155 -15.73 23.61 10.09
C ASP A 155 -15.91 22.10 9.82
N GLY A 156 -17.15 21.63 9.95
CA GLY A 156 -17.54 20.25 9.67
C GLY A 156 -17.14 19.24 10.76
N SER A 157 -16.82 19.70 11.96
CA SER A 157 -16.47 18.85 13.11
C SER A 157 -17.27 19.23 14.37
N TYR A 158 -17.20 18.41 15.41
CA TYR A 158 -17.76 18.71 16.73
C TYR A 158 -16.83 18.17 17.83
N VAL A 159 -16.97 18.72 19.03
CA VAL A 159 -16.31 18.24 20.26
C VAL A 159 -17.37 17.84 21.28
N VAL A 160 -17.03 16.95 22.22
CA VAL A 160 -17.91 16.63 23.34
C VAL A 160 -17.97 17.83 24.28
N GLY A 161 -19.18 18.24 24.66
CA GLY A 161 -19.40 19.39 25.54
C GLY A 161 -19.09 19.10 27.01
N PRO A 162 -18.71 20.11 27.80
CA PRO A 162 -18.47 19.97 29.24
C PRO A 162 -19.71 19.49 30.00
N GLY A 163 -19.52 18.80 31.13
CA GLY A 163 -20.58 18.16 31.91
C GLY A 163 -21.12 16.87 31.29
N SER A 164 -20.74 16.53 30.05
CA SER A 164 -21.14 15.28 29.41
C SER A 164 -20.53 14.07 30.11
N GLN A 165 -21.32 13.01 30.29
CA GLN A 165 -20.86 11.72 30.81
C GLN A 165 -20.98 10.63 29.75
N ILE A 166 -19.88 9.93 29.50
CA ILE A 166 -19.82 8.84 28.51
C ILE A 166 -18.97 7.73 29.10
N ALA A 167 -19.55 6.53 29.24
CA ALA A 167 -18.87 5.36 29.80
C ALA A 167 -18.19 5.63 31.16
N GLY A 168 -18.88 6.34 32.07
CA GLY A 168 -18.39 6.66 33.42
C GLY A 168 -17.28 7.73 33.47
N ARG A 169 -17.01 8.42 32.35
CA ARG A 169 -16.03 9.49 32.23
C ARG A 169 -16.70 10.80 31.93
N GLU A 170 -16.20 11.87 32.53
CA GLU A 170 -16.79 13.21 32.46
C GLU A 170 -15.87 14.19 31.72
N TRP A 171 -16.45 15.07 30.92
CA TRP A 171 -15.75 16.21 30.33
C TRP A 171 -15.83 17.40 31.27
N GLN A 172 -14.77 17.66 32.02
CA GLN A 172 -14.78 18.65 33.10
C GLN A 172 -14.22 19.98 32.61
N VAL A 173 -14.79 21.09 33.06
CA VAL A 173 -14.23 22.41 32.77
C VAL A 173 -12.99 22.61 33.64
N LEU A 174 -11.83 22.84 33.01
CA LEU A 174 -10.58 23.18 33.70
C LEU A 174 -10.42 24.68 33.90
N CYS A 175 -10.92 25.47 32.94
CA CYS A 175 -10.83 26.92 32.98
C CYS A 175 -12.17 27.52 32.53
N HIS A 176 -12.81 28.27 33.44
CA HIS A 176 -14.10 28.92 33.22
C HIS A 176 -14.00 30.30 32.56
N GLN A 177 -12.82 30.68 32.04
CA GLN A 177 -12.68 31.94 31.33
C GLN A 177 -13.59 31.98 30.09
N PRO A 178 -14.07 33.16 29.65
CA PRO A 178 -14.83 33.27 28.41
C PRO A 178 -14.06 32.69 27.20
N VAL A 179 -14.80 32.23 26.19
CA VAL A 179 -14.19 31.79 24.92
C VAL A 179 -13.53 32.99 24.24
N ARG A 180 -12.21 33.04 24.29
CA ARG A 180 -11.40 34.15 23.78
C ARG A 180 -11.44 34.18 22.25
N PRO A 181 -11.54 35.36 21.59
CA PRO A 181 -11.31 35.46 20.16
C PRO A 181 -9.87 35.07 19.78
N ILE A 182 -9.66 34.50 18.60
CA ILE A 182 -8.33 34.26 18.04
C ILE A 182 -8.20 34.97 16.69
N SER A 183 -7.10 35.68 16.47
CA SER A 183 -6.82 36.32 15.18
C SER A 183 -6.33 35.30 14.14
N ARG A 184 -6.32 35.68 12.86
CA ARG A 184 -5.78 34.81 11.80
C ARG A 184 -4.29 34.56 12.00
N GLU A 185 -3.56 35.60 12.38
CA GLU A 185 -2.12 35.60 12.62
C GLU A 185 -1.77 34.72 13.82
N GLU A 186 -2.52 34.83 14.91
CA GLU A 186 -2.37 33.96 16.09
C GLU A 186 -2.62 32.49 15.72
N LEU A 187 -3.69 32.22 14.96
CA LEU A 187 -4.01 30.86 14.52
C LEU A 187 -2.95 30.32 13.55
N ASP A 188 -2.42 31.14 12.65
CA ASP A 188 -1.36 30.76 11.72
C ASP A 188 -0.04 30.51 12.47
N ALA A 189 0.27 31.28 13.52
CA ALA A 189 1.41 31.03 14.40
C ALA A 189 1.26 29.72 15.18
N VAL A 190 0.07 29.43 15.70
CA VAL A 190 -0.26 28.15 16.33
C VAL A 190 -0.10 27.00 15.34
N LEU A 191 -0.64 27.14 14.13
CA LEU A 191 -0.54 26.12 13.10
C LEU A 191 0.91 25.93 12.62
N THR A 192 1.70 26.99 12.54
CA THR A 192 3.13 26.92 12.18
C THR A 192 3.93 26.24 13.28
N TYR A 193 3.60 26.47 14.55
CA TYR A 193 4.23 25.79 15.68
C TYR A 193 3.88 24.29 15.73
N LEU A 194 2.61 23.95 15.54
CA LEU A 194 2.11 22.57 15.58
C LEU A 194 2.41 21.78 14.31
N MET A 195 2.55 22.48 13.19
CA MET A 195 2.79 21.95 11.84
C MET A 195 3.87 22.79 11.14
N PRO A 196 5.12 22.78 11.62
CA PRO A 196 6.18 23.58 11.00
C PRO A 196 6.33 23.22 9.53
N PRO A 197 6.50 24.22 8.64
CA PRO A 197 6.81 23.95 7.25
C PRO A 197 8.08 23.10 7.19
N ALA A 198 8.10 22.12 6.29
CA ALA A 198 9.29 21.31 6.05
C ALA A 198 10.44 22.25 5.71
N GLN A 199 11.48 22.28 6.55
CA GLN A 199 12.69 23.02 6.21
C GLN A 199 13.29 22.39 4.94
N PRO A 200 13.77 23.20 3.99
CA PRO A 200 14.57 22.67 2.88
C PRO A 200 15.75 21.91 3.44
N ASP A 201 16.07 20.77 2.82
CA ASP A 201 17.16 19.90 3.24
C ASP A 201 18.46 20.73 3.36
N PRO A 202 19.16 20.73 4.51
CA PRO A 202 20.49 21.31 4.55
C PRO A 202 21.43 20.42 3.71
N GLU A 203 22.19 21.06 2.82
CA GLU A 203 23.19 20.38 2.00
C GLU A 203 24.20 19.59 2.85
N PRO A 204 24.73 18.46 2.34
CA PRO A 204 25.67 17.62 3.08
C PRO A 204 27.00 18.35 3.27
N VAL A 205 27.25 18.83 4.50
CA VAL A 205 28.55 19.38 4.89
C VAL A 205 29.48 18.21 5.24
N THR A 206 30.63 18.16 4.56
CA THR A 206 31.83 17.40 4.92
C THR A 206 32.23 17.63 6.39
N PRO A 207 33.04 16.74 7.01
CA PRO A 207 33.42 16.90 8.41
C PRO A 207 34.18 18.22 8.60
N VAL A 208 33.51 19.22 9.16
CA VAL A 208 34.14 20.48 9.54
C VAL A 208 35.06 20.18 10.72
N ALA A 209 36.37 20.27 10.48
CA ALA A 209 37.42 20.12 11.49
C ALA A 209 37.38 21.22 12.58
N ASN A 210 36.52 22.24 12.46
CA ASN A 210 36.48 23.44 13.30
C ASN A 210 35.11 23.69 13.96
N ALA A 211 34.46 22.67 14.53
CA ALA A 211 33.39 22.94 15.49
C ALA A 211 34.01 23.24 16.86
N ASP A 212 33.84 24.45 17.37
CA ASP A 212 34.27 24.84 18.72
C ASP A 212 33.33 24.20 19.76
N PHE A 213 33.68 22.98 20.17
CA PHE A 213 32.91 22.21 21.14
C PHE A 213 33.01 22.79 22.56
N ALA A 214 34.03 23.61 22.86
CA ALA A 214 34.15 24.30 24.14
C ALA A 214 33.11 25.42 24.24
N ALA A 215 32.94 26.21 23.16
CA ALA A 215 31.85 27.19 23.08
C ALA A 215 30.47 26.54 23.13
N LEU A 216 30.27 25.41 22.44
CA LEU A 216 29.01 24.67 22.49
C LEU A 216 28.71 24.11 23.89
N TYR A 217 29.75 23.66 24.60
CA TYR A 217 29.63 23.26 25.99
C TYR A 217 29.20 24.43 26.87
N GLY A 218 29.87 25.59 26.78
CA GLY A 218 29.47 26.81 27.50
C GLY A 218 28.00 27.19 27.24
N TYR A 219 27.57 27.16 25.97
CA TYR A 219 26.17 27.39 25.60
C TYR A 219 25.18 26.45 26.34
N TYR A 220 25.51 25.16 26.45
CA TYR A 220 24.64 24.22 27.16
C TYR A 220 24.71 24.38 28.68
N VAL A 221 25.84 24.80 29.25
CA VAL A 221 25.96 25.13 30.67
C VAL A 221 24.99 26.27 31.01
N ASP A 222 25.03 27.36 30.25
CA ASP A 222 24.15 28.52 30.47
C ASP A 222 22.67 28.17 30.30
N ARG A 223 22.35 27.34 29.30
CA ARG A 223 20.95 27.01 28.99
C ARG A 223 20.34 25.97 29.92
N LEU A 224 21.12 24.97 30.32
CA LEU A 224 20.64 23.85 31.15
C LEU A 224 20.89 24.09 32.64
N GLN A 225 21.68 25.11 32.99
CA GLN A 225 22.12 25.40 34.36
C GLN A 225 22.73 24.15 35.04
N SER A 226 23.35 23.28 34.25
CA SER A 226 23.92 22.01 34.70
C SER A 226 25.17 21.66 33.89
N ARG A 227 26.33 21.71 34.56
CA ARG A 227 27.64 21.44 33.96
C ARG A 227 27.78 20.00 33.46
N ASN A 228 27.26 19.02 34.21
CA ASN A 228 27.37 17.60 33.86
C ASN A 228 26.45 17.22 32.71
N GLU A 229 25.22 17.74 32.72
CA GLU A 229 24.27 17.48 31.64
C GLU A 229 24.74 18.13 30.32
N ALA A 230 25.33 19.32 30.40
CA ALA A 230 25.96 19.98 29.26
C ALA A 230 27.14 19.15 28.72
N LEU A 231 28.04 18.68 29.61
CA LEU A 231 29.19 17.88 29.22
C LEU A 231 28.77 16.57 28.56
N PHE A 232 27.79 15.87 29.14
CA PHE A 232 27.25 14.63 28.60
C PHE A 232 26.68 14.81 27.19
N ARG A 233 25.96 15.91 26.94
CA ARG A 233 25.34 16.19 25.63
C ARG A 233 26.37 16.50 24.55
N VAL A 234 27.36 17.32 24.86
CA VAL A 234 28.42 17.67 23.89
C VAL A 234 29.33 16.47 23.63
N ALA A 235 29.68 15.70 24.65
CA ALA A 235 30.44 14.46 24.49
C ALA A 235 29.68 13.42 23.63
N CYS A 236 28.36 13.26 23.82
CA CYS A 236 27.54 12.40 22.96
C CYS A 236 27.59 12.86 21.50
N LEU A 237 27.50 14.17 21.26
CA LEU A 237 27.51 14.74 19.92
C LEU A 237 28.86 14.56 19.22
N MET A 238 29.97 14.71 19.94
CA MET A 238 31.31 14.46 19.41
C MET A 238 31.53 12.98 19.10
N ARG A 239 31.13 12.07 19.99
CA ARG A 239 31.14 10.62 19.73
C ARG A 239 30.30 10.28 18.49
N ASP A 240 29.10 10.84 18.38
CA ASP A 240 28.17 10.60 17.26
C ASP A 240 28.70 11.20 15.92
N ARG A 241 29.74 12.05 15.98
CA ARG A 241 30.48 12.58 14.82
C ARG A 241 31.81 11.87 14.55
N GLY A 242 32.11 10.78 15.26
CA GLY A 242 33.28 9.95 15.03
C GLY A 242 34.55 10.39 15.78
N PHE A 243 34.45 11.30 16.76
CA PHE A 243 35.59 11.64 17.62
C PHE A 243 35.91 10.47 18.57
N THR A 244 37.20 10.22 18.80
CA THR A 244 37.68 9.20 19.75
C THR A 244 37.49 9.66 21.20
N LEU A 245 37.52 8.72 22.14
CA LEU A 245 37.42 9.01 23.57
C LEU A 245 38.48 10.03 24.02
N ASP A 246 39.73 9.81 23.64
CA ASP A 246 40.85 10.69 24.00
C ASP A 246 40.69 12.10 23.41
N ALA A 247 40.27 12.20 22.14
CA ALA A 247 40.01 13.48 21.51
C ALA A 247 38.86 14.28 22.16
N VAL A 248 37.90 13.61 22.80
CA VAL A 248 36.83 14.28 23.57
C VAL A 248 37.33 14.70 24.95
N ILE A 249 38.15 13.87 25.61
CA ILE A 249 38.78 14.19 26.89
C ILE A 249 39.65 15.44 26.75
N ASP A 250 40.56 15.46 25.78
CA ASP A 250 41.50 16.55 25.54
C ASP A 250 40.80 17.89 25.30
N ARG A 251 39.60 17.86 24.70
CA ARG A 251 38.85 19.07 24.33
C ARG A 251 37.88 19.57 25.41
N LEU A 252 37.34 18.69 26.26
CA LEU A 252 36.25 19.05 27.18
C LEU A 252 36.56 18.87 28.67
N ALA A 253 37.52 18.02 29.04
CA ALA A 253 37.76 17.70 30.45
C ALA A 253 38.30 18.88 31.25
N GLU A 254 39.28 19.60 30.69
CA GLU A 254 39.85 20.80 31.31
C GLU A 254 38.85 21.97 31.30
N VAL A 255 38.14 22.16 30.17
CA VAL A 255 37.08 23.18 30.04
C VAL A 255 36.01 22.99 31.12
N HIS A 256 35.59 21.75 31.38
CA HIS A 256 34.65 21.43 32.45
C HIS A 256 35.23 21.71 33.84
N ALA A 257 36.50 21.35 34.07
CA ALA A 257 37.15 21.53 35.37
C ALA A 257 37.42 23.00 35.73
N CYS A 258 37.61 23.87 34.73
CA CYS A 258 37.76 25.32 34.92
C CYS A 258 36.44 26.05 35.21
N GLN A 259 35.27 25.45 34.93
CA GLN A 259 33.96 26.09 35.14
C GLN A 259 33.56 26.12 36.62
N VAL A 260 33.23 27.30 37.12
CA VAL A 260 32.72 27.51 38.48
C VAL A 260 31.24 27.09 38.53
N SER A 261 30.80 26.46 39.63
CA SER A 261 29.38 26.09 39.79
C SER A 261 28.49 27.34 39.73
N PRO A 262 27.44 27.37 38.88
CA PRO A 262 26.49 28.49 38.82
C PRO A 262 25.79 28.76 40.15
N SER A 263 25.75 27.76 41.03
CA SER A 263 25.08 27.79 42.33
C SER A 263 25.92 28.32 43.50
N GLY A 264 27.18 28.73 43.27
CA GLY A 264 27.99 29.50 44.24
C GLY A 264 28.24 28.91 45.65
N ALA A 265 27.78 27.69 45.94
CA ALA A 265 27.64 27.24 47.33
C ALA A 265 28.76 26.33 47.86
N VAL A 266 29.65 25.77 47.02
CA VAL A 266 30.74 24.87 47.48
C VAL A 266 31.98 25.01 46.59
N THR A 267 33.14 25.26 47.19
CA THR A 267 34.45 25.29 46.54
C THR A 267 34.91 23.87 46.23
N GLU A 268 34.48 23.32 45.10
CA GLU A 268 34.98 22.04 44.59
C GLU A 268 36.41 22.19 44.04
N ALA A 269 37.33 21.34 44.51
CA ALA A 269 38.69 21.30 44.00
C ALA A 269 38.70 20.98 42.49
N PHE A 270 39.63 21.59 41.75
CA PHE A 270 39.79 21.34 40.31
C PHE A 270 39.96 19.85 39.99
N SER A 271 40.75 19.13 40.79
CA SER A 271 40.98 17.69 40.64
C SER A 271 39.70 16.86 40.74
N GLN A 272 38.76 17.26 41.60
CA GLN A 272 37.49 16.59 41.78
C GLN A 272 36.58 16.78 40.56
N ARG A 273 36.53 18.01 40.01
CA ARG A 273 35.77 18.34 38.79
C ARG A 273 36.36 17.68 37.55
N TYR A 274 37.68 17.62 37.45
CA TYR A 274 38.36 16.92 36.37
C TYR A 274 38.06 15.40 36.41
N GLY A 275 38.10 14.80 37.61
CA GLY A 275 37.72 13.40 37.81
C GLY A 275 36.24 13.10 37.51
N GLU A 276 35.36 14.08 37.70
CA GLU A 276 33.95 14.01 37.29
C GLU A 276 33.76 14.12 35.78
N ALA A 277 34.50 15.02 35.13
CA ALA A 277 34.49 15.17 33.68
C ALA A 277 34.90 13.86 32.99
N LEU A 278 36.00 13.24 33.44
CA LEU A 278 36.47 11.97 32.91
C LEU A 278 35.44 10.86 33.08
N ARG A 279 34.78 10.76 34.24
CA ARG A 279 33.72 9.77 34.46
C ARG A 279 32.54 9.98 33.52
N THR A 280 32.11 11.23 33.33
CA THR A 280 31.00 11.58 32.44
C THR A 280 31.33 11.26 30.98
N ILE A 281 32.51 11.67 30.50
CA ILE A 281 32.94 11.40 29.12
C ILE A 281 33.10 9.90 28.90
N ARG A 282 33.78 9.17 29.80
CA ARG A 282 33.90 7.70 29.69
C ARG A 282 32.54 7.02 29.69
N SER A 283 31.58 7.49 30.50
CA SER A 283 30.21 6.95 30.51
C SER A 283 29.46 7.13 29.19
N VAL A 284 29.79 8.16 28.39
CA VAL A 284 29.24 8.33 27.04
C VAL A 284 29.79 7.27 26.09
N PHE A 285 31.07 6.93 26.22
CA PHE A 285 31.76 5.97 25.36
C PHE A 285 31.60 4.50 25.80
N THR A 286 31.03 4.21 26.97
CA THR A 286 30.56 2.84 27.30
C THR A 286 29.40 2.40 26.40
N ARG A 287 28.75 3.35 25.72
CA ARG A 287 27.67 3.12 24.77
C ARG A 287 28.16 3.44 23.35
N PRO A 288 27.83 2.61 22.34
CA PRO A 288 28.22 2.89 20.96
C PRO A 288 27.64 4.22 20.47
N ALA A 289 28.28 4.82 19.46
CA ALA A 289 27.77 6.02 18.79
C ALA A 289 26.29 5.83 18.44
N ARG A 290 25.44 6.79 18.85
CA ARG A 290 24.03 6.75 18.46
C ARG A 290 24.02 6.86 16.95
N ARG A 291 23.41 5.89 16.28
CA ARG A 291 23.11 6.01 14.86
C ARG A 291 22.36 7.33 14.69
N GLN A 292 22.93 8.26 13.93
CA GLN A 292 22.15 9.37 13.42
C GLN A 292 20.88 8.76 12.82
N HIS A 293 19.73 9.38 13.09
CA HIS A 293 18.42 8.86 12.72
C HIS A 293 18.21 8.99 11.20
N VAL A 294 19.12 8.42 10.40
CA VAL A 294 18.77 7.78 9.14
C VAL A 294 17.82 6.67 9.55
N ALA A 295 16.59 6.70 9.07
CA ALA A 295 15.63 5.65 9.29
C ALA A 295 16.11 4.34 8.65
N TYR A 296 16.97 3.59 9.35
CA TYR A 296 17.31 2.20 9.08
C TYR A 296 17.28 1.43 10.40
N ASN A 297 16.13 0.81 10.68
CA ASN A 297 16.05 -0.32 11.58
C ASN A 297 16.86 -1.45 10.95
N ASN A 298 18.00 -1.84 11.52
CA ASN A 298 18.86 -2.89 10.94
C ASN A 298 18.38 -4.32 11.18
N ASP A 299 17.26 -4.54 11.87
CA ASP A 299 16.69 -5.89 12.02
C ASP A 299 15.29 -6.03 11.40
N GLN A 300 14.83 -5.01 10.66
CA GLN A 300 13.58 -5.08 9.91
C GLN A 300 13.87 -4.73 8.46
N GLN A 301 13.48 -5.61 7.53
CA GLN A 301 13.59 -5.36 6.09
C GLN A 301 13.11 -3.94 5.76
N PRO A 302 13.76 -3.21 4.84
CA PRO A 302 13.28 -1.90 4.41
C PRO A 302 11.80 -2.02 4.04
N VAL A 303 10.97 -1.13 4.58
CA VAL A 303 9.52 -1.16 4.36
C VAL A 303 9.12 0.04 3.51
N SER A 304 8.41 -0.23 2.41
CA SER A 304 7.80 0.84 1.61
C SER A 304 6.77 1.65 2.40
N ARG A 305 6.80 2.97 2.22
CA ARG A 305 5.85 3.93 2.81
C ARG A 305 4.84 4.52 1.81
N TYR A 306 4.64 3.91 0.64
CA TYR A 306 3.62 4.42 -0.30
C TYR A 306 2.20 4.26 0.25
N PRO A 307 1.32 5.26 0.09
CA PRO A 307 -0.04 5.15 0.60
C PRO A 307 -0.82 4.03 -0.09
N ASN A 308 -1.62 3.27 0.67
CA ASN A 308 -2.43 2.17 0.12
C ASN A 308 -3.37 2.65 -0.98
N ALA A 309 -3.94 3.85 -0.83
CA ALA A 309 -4.79 4.46 -1.86
C ALA A 309 -4.06 4.67 -3.20
N VAL A 310 -2.77 5.05 -3.17
CA VAL A 310 -1.94 5.18 -4.39
C VAL A 310 -1.69 3.83 -5.01
N ARG A 311 -1.37 2.81 -4.20
CA ARG A 311 -1.13 1.45 -4.68
C ARG A 311 -2.37 0.88 -5.37
N GLU A 312 -3.53 0.98 -4.73
CA GLU A 312 -4.81 0.51 -5.28
C GLU A 312 -5.18 1.28 -6.56
N ALA A 313 -5.07 2.62 -6.56
CA ALA A 313 -5.34 3.43 -7.75
C ALA A 313 -4.40 3.11 -8.92
N LEU A 314 -3.10 2.89 -8.65
CA LEU A 314 -2.17 2.41 -9.65
C LEU A 314 -2.62 1.07 -10.20
N LEU A 315 -2.98 0.10 -9.35
CA LEU A 315 -3.36 -1.26 -9.78
C LEU A 315 -4.59 -1.34 -10.68
N LEU A 316 -5.46 -0.32 -10.68
CA LEU A 316 -6.58 -0.20 -11.60
C LEU A 316 -6.13 0.11 -13.04
N ARG A 317 -4.92 0.65 -13.21
CA ARG A 317 -4.35 0.96 -14.53
C ARG A 317 -3.76 -0.28 -15.19
N ARG A 318 -3.75 -0.29 -16.52
CA ARG A 318 -3.18 -1.38 -17.35
C ARG A 318 -1.68 -1.61 -17.15
N ASP A 319 -0.95 -0.55 -16.85
CA ASP A 319 0.50 -0.51 -16.55
C ASP A 319 0.80 -0.40 -15.05
N GLY A 320 -0.23 -0.23 -14.24
CA GLY A 320 -0.21 0.00 -12.81
C GLY A 320 0.69 -0.90 -12.00
N ALA A 321 0.57 -2.22 -12.20
CA ALA A 321 1.38 -3.19 -11.49
C ALA A 321 2.87 -3.14 -11.86
N ALA A 322 3.23 -2.63 -13.05
CA ALA A 322 4.62 -2.41 -13.41
C ALA A 322 5.16 -1.14 -12.75
N ILE A 323 4.38 -0.05 -12.80
CA ILE A 323 4.69 1.23 -12.15
C ILE A 323 4.89 1.02 -10.64
N ALA A 324 3.87 0.51 -9.95
CA ALA A 324 3.88 0.31 -8.51
C ALA A 324 5.08 -0.54 -8.10
N ARG A 325 5.28 -1.73 -8.69
CA ARG A 325 6.40 -2.59 -8.32
C ARG A 325 7.76 -1.95 -8.58
N THR A 326 7.94 -1.22 -9.68
CA THR A 326 9.22 -0.56 -10.00
C THR A 326 9.54 0.55 -8.99
N ILE A 327 8.54 1.37 -8.66
CA ILE A 327 8.67 2.43 -7.65
C ILE A 327 9.01 1.83 -6.29
N GLU A 328 8.26 0.80 -5.88
CA GLU A 328 8.42 0.15 -4.58
C GLU A 328 9.80 -0.49 -4.46
N ALA A 329 10.22 -1.26 -5.47
CA ALA A 329 11.51 -1.92 -5.46
C ALA A 329 12.68 -0.91 -5.43
N ALA A 330 12.57 0.19 -6.19
CA ALA A 330 13.56 1.26 -6.17
C ALA A 330 13.71 1.88 -4.78
N ARG A 331 12.59 2.16 -4.10
CA ARG A 331 12.61 2.69 -2.72
C ARG A 331 13.18 1.71 -1.71
N LEU A 332 12.79 0.44 -1.81
CA LEU A 332 13.28 -0.63 -0.94
C LEU A 332 14.80 -0.84 -1.08
N MET A 333 15.35 -0.53 -2.25
CA MET A 333 16.79 -0.49 -2.53
C MET A 333 17.47 0.83 -2.16
N GLY A 334 16.78 1.74 -1.46
CA GLY A 334 17.35 2.98 -0.94
C GLY A 334 17.29 4.18 -1.88
N ILE A 335 16.64 4.09 -3.05
CA ILE A 335 16.51 5.26 -3.95
C ILE A 335 15.50 6.26 -3.36
N GLY A 336 15.96 7.50 -3.16
CA GLY A 336 15.13 8.63 -2.69
C GLY A 336 13.97 8.97 -3.65
N ALA A 337 12.87 9.48 -3.13
CA ALA A 337 11.84 10.09 -3.98
C ALA A 337 12.43 11.37 -4.61
N GLY A 338 12.08 11.67 -5.87
CA GLY A 338 12.68 12.78 -6.60
C GLY A 338 14.09 12.50 -7.15
N ALA A 339 14.70 11.37 -6.81
CA ALA A 339 16.02 11.02 -7.34
C ALA A 339 15.98 10.82 -8.87
N VAL A 340 17.05 11.25 -9.53
CA VAL A 340 17.26 10.98 -10.95
C VAL A 340 17.66 9.51 -11.13
N ILE A 341 16.94 8.81 -12.00
CA ILE A 341 17.10 7.39 -12.28
C ILE A 341 17.24 7.16 -13.79
N THR A 342 17.94 6.09 -14.16
CA THR A 342 18.07 5.64 -15.56
C THR A 342 17.63 4.19 -15.71
N GLU A 343 17.21 3.78 -16.91
CA GLU A 343 16.88 2.37 -17.18
C GLU A 343 18.04 1.42 -16.82
N PRO A 344 19.31 1.67 -17.22
CA PRO A 344 20.43 0.80 -16.86
C PRO A 344 20.65 0.70 -15.35
N MET A 345 20.53 1.81 -14.61
CA MET A 345 20.67 1.83 -13.16
C MET A 345 19.61 0.95 -12.49
N LEU A 346 18.34 1.12 -12.86
CA LEU A 346 17.24 0.28 -12.33
C LEU A 346 17.42 -1.19 -12.71
N CYS A 347 17.87 -1.49 -13.93
CA CYS A 347 18.10 -2.87 -14.35
C CYS A 347 19.24 -3.55 -13.57
N ARG A 348 20.27 -2.80 -13.19
CA ARG A 348 21.39 -3.29 -12.38
C ARG A 348 20.95 -3.53 -10.93
N LEU A 349 20.31 -2.52 -10.34
CA LEU A 349 19.85 -2.51 -8.94
C LEU A 349 18.73 -3.54 -8.67
N LEU A 350 17.80 -3.71 -9.60
CA LEU A 350 16.63 -4.59 -9.46
C LEU A 350 16.81 -5.95 -10.14
N LYS A 351 18.04 -6.31 -10.50
CA LYS A 351 18.36 -7.58 -11.16
C LYS A 351 17.91 -8.76 -10.30
N GLY A 352 17.15 -9.68 -10.89
CA GLY A 352 16.59 -10.84 -10.18
C GLY A 352 15.34 -10.56 -9.34
N ILE A 353 14.91 -9.29 -9.24
CA ILE A 353 13.66 -8.90 -8.56
C ILE A 353 12.62 -8.51 -9.60
N ILE A 354 12.94 -7.54 -10.46
CA ILE A 354 12.05 -7.03 -11.51
C ILE A 354 12.70 -7.21 -12.88
N SER A 355 11.93 -7.71 -13.85
CA SER A 355 12.42 -7.87 -15.21
C SER A 355 12.62 -6.53 -15.91
N ARG A 356 13.63 -6.45 -16.78
CA ARG A 356 13.89 -5.28 -17.64
C ARG A 356 12.64 -4.80 -18.40
N GLU A 357 11.82 -5.73 -18.87
CA GLU A 357 10.57 -5.42 -19.56
C GLU A 357 9.56 -4.72 -18.65
N THR A 358 9.47 -5.12 -17.39
CA THR A 358 8.60 -4.45 -16.40
C THR A 358 9.09 -3.03 -16.15
N ILE A 359 10.41 -2.84 -15.98
CA ILE A 359 11.03 -1.52 -15.78
C ILE A 359 10.75 -0.62 -16.97
N ARG A 360 10.97 -1.10 -18.20
CA ARG A 360 10.66 -0.35 -19.43
C ARG A 360 9.19 0.01 -19.54
N LYS A 361 8.30 -0.93 -19.24
CA LYS A 361 6.85 -0.67 -19.22
C LYS A 361 6.47 0.40 -18.20
N ALA A 362 7.14 0.43 -17.04
CA ALA A 362 6.92 1.46 -16.02
C ALA A 362 7.46 2.83 -16.47
N LEU A 363 8.69 2.89 -16.99
CA LEU A 363 9.30 4.14 -17.46
C LEU A 363 8.60 4.75 -18.69
N ALA A 364 7.95 3.92 -19.51
CA ALA A 364 7.16 4.36 -20.67
C ALA A 364 5.70 4.73 -20.33
N ALA A 365 5.29 4.59 -19.07
CA ALA A 365 3.91 4.87 -18.66
C ALA A 365 3.61 6.36 -18.64
N CYS A 366 2.42 6.73 -19.13
CA CYS A 366 1.89 8.10 -19.07
C CYS A 366 0.53 8.12 -18.34
N TYR A 367 0.20 9.24 -17.72
CA TYR A 367 -1.15 9.55 -17.23
C TYR A 367 -2.11 9.78 -18.41
N GLU A 368 -3.40 9.97 -18.10
CA GLU A 368 -4.45 10.21 -19.10
C GLU A 368 -4.26 11.54 -19.85
N ASP A 369 -3.62 12.52 -19.21
CA ASP A 369 -3.21 13.80 -19.81
C ASP A 369 -1.96 13.69 -20.71
N GLY A 370 -1.44 12.49 -20.93
CA GLY A 370 -0.26 12.22 -21.75
C GLY A 370 1.08 12.47 -21.04
N GLN A 371 1.08 13.04 -19.82
CA GLN A 371 2.31 13.30 -19.07
C GLN A 371 2.96 11.99 -18.60
N PRO A 372 4.29 11.84 -18.68
CA PRO A 372 4.97 10.65 -18.20
C PRO A 372 4.82 10.51 -16.68
N VAL A 373 4.67 9.28 -16.20
CA VAL A 373 4.63 8.98 -14.76
C VAL A 373 6.01 9.18 -14.13
N PHE A 374 7.05 8.83 -14.86
CA PHE A 374 8.45 9.10 -14.54
C PHE A 374 8.92 10.28 -15.40
N CYS A 375 8.86 11.50 -14.86
CA CYS A 375 9.18 12.70 -15.63
C CYS A 375 10.68 12.80 -15.94
N PRO A 376 11.10 13.29 -17.11
CA PRO A 376 12.49 13.68 -17.33
C PRO A 376 12.85 14.89 -16.44
N PRO A 377 14.12 15.05 -16.02
CA PRO A 377 14.57 16.23 -15.30
C PRO A 377 14.56 17.48 -16.19
N GLU A 378 14.30 18.66 -15.60
CA GLU A 378 14.20 19.95 -16.30
C GLU A 378 15.52 20.36 -16.99
N ASN A 379 16.67 19.98 -16.42
CA ASN A 379 18.00 20.15 -17.00
C ASN A 379 18.76 18.81 -16.96
N PRO A 380 18.72 17.98 -18.01
CA PRO A 380 19.42 16.70 -18.02
C PRO A 380 20.94 16.94 -18.12
N ARG A 381 21.62 17.05 -16.97
CA ARG A 381 23.10 17.06 -16.94
C ARG A 381 23.61 15.72 -17.45
N ALA A 382 24.59 15.73 -18.35
CA ALA A 382 25.30 14.53 -18.76
C ALA A 382 26.00 13.92 -17.53
N VAL A 383 25.48 12.81 -17.02
CA VAL A 383 26.19 12.04 -15.99
C VAL A 383 27.17 11.15 -16.74
N ALA A 384 28.44 11.55 -16.76
CA ALA A 384 29.53 10.64 -17.09
C ALA A 384 29.54 9.55 -16.00
N GLU A 385 29.29 8.29 -16.40
CA GLU A 385 29.46 7.16 -15.48
C GLU A 385 30.94 7.08 -15.10
N ILE A 386 31.27 7.28 -13.82
CA ILE A 386 32.58 6.91 -13.28
C ILE A 386 32.56 5.37 -13.11
N PRO A 387 33.54 4.63 -13.65
CA PRO A 387 33.48 3.17 -13.77
C PRO A 387 34.08 2.47 -12.54
N ASP A 388 33.54 1.31 -12.19
CA ASP A 388 34.25 0.33 -11.35
C ASP A 388 34.74 -0.83 -12.21
N GLY A 389 36.08 -0.99 -12.24
CA GLY A 389 36.81 -2.24 -12.50
C GLY A 389 36.63 -2.90 -13.86
N MET A 390 37.59 -2.62 -14.77
CA MET A 390 37.83 -3.28 -16.07
C MET A 390 37.23 -4.70 -16.28
N VAL A 391 36.43 -4.86 -17.33
CA VAL A 391 36.54 -6.03 -18.24
C VAL A 391 36.48 -5.54 -19.70
N ARG A 392 37.43 -6.07 -20.46
CA ARG A 392 37.96 -5.68 -21.78
C ARG A 392 36.98 -5.84 -22.96
N GLN A 393 37.16 -4.95 -23.94
CA GLN A 393 36.99 -5.12 -25.41
C GLN A 393 35.56 -5.42 -25.93
N ASN A 394 35.07 -4.91 -27.06
CA ASN A 394 35.55 -4.04 -28.13
C ASN A 394 34.31 -3.34 -28.73
N ASN A 395 34.46 -2.05 -29.06
CA ASN A 395 33.86 -1.31 -30.17
C ASN A 395 33.65 0.15 -29.77
N ALA A 396 34.73 0.91 -29.85
CA ALA A 396 34.66 2.35 -30.03
C ALA A 396 34.28 2.65 -31.49
N ILE A 397 33.17 3.35 -31.68
CA ILE A 397 33.05 4.35 -32.75
C ILE A 397 32.47 5.59 -32.07
N LEU A 398 33.33 6.59 -31.86
CA LEU A 398 32.95 7.94 -31.48
C LEU A 398 33.48 8.88 -32.56
N SER A 399 32.57 9.35 -33.39
CA SER A 399 32.68 10.63 -34.08
C SER A 399 31.37 11.36 -33.79
N GLY A 400 31.38 12.22 -32.76
CA GLY A 400 30.32 13.17 -32.42
C GLY A 400 28.92 12.60 -32.11
N GLY A 401 28.68 12.16 -30.87
CA GLY A 401 27.33 11.87 -30.41
C GLY A 401 27.23 10.73 -29.41
N GLN A 402 27.68 10.94 -28.17
CA GLN A 402 27.32 10.02 -27.09
C GLN A 402 25.79 9.94 -27.02
N LYS A 403 25.22 8.75 -27.23
CA LYS A 403 23.80 8.48 -26.98
C LYS A 403 23.52 8.78 -25.51
N GLN A 404 22.97 9.96 -25.24
CA GLN A 404 22.58 10.34 -23.88
C GLN A 404 21.57 9.31 -23.36
N THR A 405 21.91 8.66 -22.24
CA THR A 405 21.00 7.73 -21.56
C THR A 405 19.83 8.55 -21.01
N ARG A 406 18.60 8.21 -21.41
CA ARG A 406 17.39 8.90 -20.95
C ARG A 406 17.30 8.87 -19.42
N GLN A 407 17.18 10.06 -18.84
CA GLN A 407 17.02 10.28 -17.41
C GLN A 407 15.54 10.44 -17.05
N PHE A 408 15.19 9.98 -15.87
CA PHE A 408 13.84 10.01 -15.32
C PHE A 408 13.91 10.42 -13.85
N ILE A 409 12.82 10.90 -13.29
CA ILE A 409 12.67 11.22 -11.87
C ILE A 409 11.78 10.16 -11.24
N LEU A 410 12.20 9.59 -10.11
CA LEU A 410 11.34 8.70 -9.32
C LEU A 410 10.19 9.51 -8.70
N PRO A 411 8.93 9.26 -9.06
CA PRO A 411 7.82 10.09 -8.61
C PRO A 411 7.57 9.93 -7.10
N ASP A 412 7.43 11.04 -6.40
CA ASP A 412 7.08 11.03 -4.98
C ASP A 412 5.59 10.68 -4.74
N ALA A 413 5.24 10.32 -3.50
CA ALA A 413 3.88 9.92 -3.14
C ALA A 413 2.85 11.05 -3.27
N ALA A 414 3.22 12.30 -3.02
CA ALA A 414 2.33 13.45 -3.12
C ALA A 414 2.00 13.77 -4.59
N THR A 415 3.00 13.68 -5.47
CA THR A 415 2.84 13.82 -6.93
C THR A 415 1.91 12.73 -7.47
N LEU A 416 2.10 11.47 -7.07
CA LEU A 416 1.20 10.38 -7.44
C LEU A 416 -0.22 10.59 -6.91
N CYS A 417 -0.38 11.02 -5.64
CA CYS A 417 -1.69 11.32 -5.06
C CYS A 417 -2.45 12.38 -5.88
N ARG A 418 -1.76 13.47 -6.24
CA ARG A 418 -2.33 14.56 -7.03
C ARG A 418 -2.74 14.09 -8.43
N LYS A 419 -1.84 13.41 -9.14
CA LYS A 419 -2.07 12.93 -10.51
C LYS A 419 -3.12 11.81 -10.60
N LEU A 420 -3.24 10.98 -9.57
CA LEU A 420 -4.24 9.90 -9.51
C LEU A 420 -5.56 10.33 -8.84
N GLY A 421 -5.67 11.57 -8.36
CA GLY A 421 -6.87 12.08 -7.68
C GLY A 421 -7.19 11.38 -6.36
N VAL A 422 -6.17 10.82 -5.67
CA VAL A 422 -6.35 10.08 -4.42
C VAL A 422 -5.71 10.80 -3.24
N ARG A 423 -6.28 10.62 -2.04
CA ARG A 423 -5.69 11.15 -0.79
C ARG A 423 -4.80 10.09 -0.17
N ALA A 424 -3.62 10.49 0.30
CA ALA A 424 -2.73 9.60 1.05
C ALA A 424 -3.45 9.08 2.31
N LYS A 425 -3.68 7.76 2.38
CA LYS A 425 -4.34 7.09 3.51
C LYS A 425 -3.73 5.73 3.78
N GLY A 426 -3.12 5.60 4.96
CA GLY A 426 -2.48 4.36 5.43
C GLY A 426 -1.33 3.91 4.54
N SER A 427 -0.44 3.09 5.07
CA SER A 427 0.59 2.43 4.28
C SER A 427 0.86 1.08 4.90
N ASP A 428 0.55 0.02 4.17
CA ASP A 428 0.89 -1.33 4.59
C ASP A 428 2.36 -1.63 4.28
N PRO A 429 3.02 -2.46 5.08
CA PRO A 429 4.36 -2.92 4.76
C PRO A 429 4.37 -3.75 3.49
N ILE A 430 5.35 -3.49 2.62
CA ILE A 430 5.65 -4.28 1.42
C ILE A 430 7.15 -4.57 1.43
N THR A 431 7.49 -5.82 1.16
CA THR A 431 8.86 -6.32 1.10
C THR A 431 9.36 -6.43 -0.34
N LEU A 432 10.65 -6.73 -0.51
CA LEU A 432 11.24 -6.98 -1.83
C LEU A 432 10.72 -8.26 -2.49
N ASP A 433 10.32 -9.26 -1.71
CA ASP A 433 9.78 -10.50 -2.27
C ASP A 433 8.39 -10.26 -2.88
N ASP A 434 7.57 -9.43 -2.22
CA ASP A 434 6.23 -9.08 -2.66
C ASP A 434 6.23 -8.42 -4.05
N VAL A 435 7.23 -7.60 -4.38
CA VAL A 435 7.30 -6.87 -5.66
C VAL A 435 7.77 -7.73 -6.84
N ARG A 436 8.22 -8.98 -6.61
CA ARG A 436 8.75 -9.86 -7.67
C ARG A 436 7.75 -10.16 -8.78
N SER A 437 6.47 -10.32 -8.41
CA SER A 437 5.40 -10.54 -9.38
C SER A 437 4.17 -9.72 -9.07
N SER A 438 3.37 -9.42 -10.09
CA SER A 438 2.09 -8.74 -9.91
C SER A 438 1.10 -9.54 -9.05
N ARG A 439 1.22 -10.87 -9.00
CA ARG A 439 0.41 -11.73 -8.13
C ARG A 439 0.81 -11.55 -6.67
N LEU A 440 2.11 -11.69 -6.36
CA LEU A 440 2.62 -11.55 -5.00
C LEU A 440 2.32 -10.16 -4.44
N TYR A 441 2.55 -9.11 -5.24
CA TYR A 441 2.28 -7.74 -4.81
C TYR A 441 0.82 -7.50 -4.43
N ARG A 442 -0.13 -7.99 -5.25
CA ARG A 442 -1.56 -7.90 -4.94
C ARG A 442 -1.96 -8.78 -3.76
N LEU A 443 -1.33 -9.95 -3.61
CA LEU A 443 -1.58 -10.89 -2.52
C LEU A 443 -1.12 -10.31 -1.17
N ALA A 444 0.04 -9.65 -1.13
CA ALA A 444 0.55 -8.92 0.03
C ALA A 444 -0.40 -7.78 0.44
N LEU A 445 -0.85 -6.96 -0.52
CA LEU A 445 -1.86 -5.92 -0.28
C LEU A 445 -3.23 -6.51 0.14
N HIS A 446 -3.54 -7.73 -0.32
CA HIS A 446 -4.74 -8.44 0.09
C HIS A 446 -4.70 -8.83 1.57
N GLN A 447 -3.63 -9.53 1.92
CA GLN A 447 -3.37 -9.98 3.28
C GLN A 447 -3.26 -8.81 4.26
N ALA A 448 -2.55 -7.75 3.90
CA ALA A 448 -2.35 -6.60 4.78
C ALA A 448 -3.67 -5.91 5.16
N LEU A 449 -4.63 -5.80 4.22
CA LEU A 449 -5.97 -5.27 4.50
C LEU A 449 -6.70 -6.11 5.54
N LEU A 450 -6.76 -7.42 5.31
CA LEU A 450 -7.50 -8.32 6.20
C LEU A 450 -6.87 -8.41 7.58
N ARG A 451 -5.54 -8.28 7.68
CA ARG A 451 -4.83 -8.18 8.97
C ARG A 451 -5.14 -6.89 9.71
N ARG A 452 -5.06 -5.72 9.05
CA ARG A 452 -5.29 -4.44 9.73
C ARG A 452 -6.76 -4.17 10.04
N ARG A 453 -7.67 -4.73 9.26
CA ARG A 453 -9.12 -4.52 9.37
C ARG A 453 -9.85 -5.83 9.06
N PRO A 454 -9.85 -6.81 9.98
CA PRO A 454 -10.75 -7.96 9.85
C PRO A 454 -12.21 -7.48 9.92
N GLY A 455 -13.11 -8.15 9.21
CA GLY A 455 -14.52 -7.77 9.20
C GLY A 455 -15.29 -8.22 7.96
N THR A 456 -16.49 -7.67 7.80
CA THR A 456 -17.40 -8.01 6.70
C THR A 456 -17.12 -7.17 5.46
N TYR A 457 -16.95 -7.85 4.31
CA TYR A 457 -16.64 -7.18 3.05
C TYR A 457 -17.42 -7.78 1.89
N ALA A 458 -17.88 -6.93 0.98
CA ALA A 458 -18.34 -7.43 -0.32
C ALA A 458 -17.13 -8.00 -1.09
N GLN A 459 -17.25 -9.23 -1.60
CA GLN A 459 -16.18 -9.87 -2.37
C GLN A 459 -15.81 -9.06 -3.63
N ALA A 460 -16.81 -8.42 -4.25
CA ALA A 460 -16.61 -7.53 -5.38
C ALA A 460 -15.74 -6.30 -5.02
N LEU A 461 -15.90 -5.75 -3.81
CA LEU A 461 -15.10 -4.62 -3.32
C LEU A 461 -13.65 -5.03 -3.07
N LEU A 462 -13.44 -6.21 -2.46
CA LEU A 462 -12.09 -6.75 -2.26
C LEU A 462 -11.36 -7.00 -3.59
N ALA A 463 -12.11 -7.31 -4.65
CA ALA A 463 -11.58 -7.55 -5.97
C ALA A 463 -11.30 -6.26 -6.75
N SER A 464 -12.28 -5.34 -6.77
CA SER A 464 -12.19 -4.09 -7.52
C SER A 464 -10.98 -3.26 -7.09
N ARG A 465 -10.72 -3.13 -5.79
CA ARG A 465 -9.58 -2.34 -5.27
C ARG A 465 -8.20 -2.81 -5.78
N LEU A 466 -8.07 -4.10 -6.13
CA LEU A 466 -6.82 -4.69 -6.62
C LEU A 466 -6.76 -4.80 -8.15
N GLY A 467 -7.81 -4.35 -8.85
CA GLY A 467 -7.97 -4.57 -10.29
C GLY A 467 -8.15 -6.05 -10.63
N LEU A 468 -8.87 -6.80 -9.79
CA LEU A 468 -9.09 -8.25 -9.91
C LEU A 468 -10.58 -8.60 -10.05
N SER A 469 -10.87 -9.83 -10.44
CA SER A 469 -12.22 -10.41 -10.37
C SER A 469 -12.46 -11.12 -9.03
N SER A 470 -13.72 -11.29 -8.64
CA SER A 470 -14.10 -12.02 -7.42
C SER A 470 -13.50 -13.43 -7.37
N ARG A 471 -13.39 -14.10 -8.54
CA ARG A 471 -12.72 -15.40 -8.68
C ARG A 471 -11.24 -15.35 -8.32
N SER A 472 -10.53 -14.29 -8.72
CA SER A 472 -9.11 -14.12 -8.40
C SER A 472 -8.89 -13.87 -6.91
N VAL A 473 -9.75 -13.06 -6.28
CA VAL A 473 -9.70 -12.84 -4.82
C VAL A 473 -9.99 -14.13 -4.06
N ARG A 474 -10.96 -14.95 -4.51
CA ARG A 474 -11.21 -16.26 -3.90
C ARG A 474 -9.96 -17.14 -3.89
N ARG A 475 -9.24 -17.21 -5.02
CA ARG A 475 -7.97 -17.94 -5.11
C ARG A 475 -6.88 -17.35 -4.21
N TYR A 476 -6.92 -16.05 -3.94
CA TYR A 476 -5.96 -15.42 -3.02
C TYR A 476 -6.32 -15.74 -1.58
N ASN A 477 -7.60 -15.73 -1.22
CA ASN A 477 -8.08 -16.18 0.08
C ASN A 477 -7.65 -17.63 0.36
N GLU A 478 -7.85 -18.52 -0.61
CA GLU A 478 -7.40 -19.92 -0.54
C GLU A 478 -5.88 -20.01 -0.34
N ALA A 479 -5.10 -19.28 -1.15
CA ALA A 479 -3.63 -19.28 -1.04
C ALA A 479 -3.10 -18.68 0.28
N LEU A 480 -3.84 -17.76 0.89
CA LEU A 480 -3.49 -17.09 2.14
C LEU A 480 -4.06 -17.79 3.39
N GLY A 481 -4.88 -18.83 3.23
CA GLY A 481 -5.61 -19.43 4.34
C GLY A 481 -6.59 -18.46 5.02
N VAL A 482 -7.14 -17.50 4.27
CA VAL A 482 -8.14 -16.54 4.79
C VAL A 482 -9.42 -17.29 5.10
N GLN A 483 -9.89 -17.15 6.33
CA GLN A 483 -11.17 -17.70 6.76
C GLN A 483 -12.27 -16.75 6.31
N SER A 484 -13.24 -17.30 5.56
CA SER A 484 -14.37 -16.56 4.99
C SER A 484 -15.67 -17.20 5.46
N GLN A 485 -16.36 -16.56 6.39
CA GLN A 485 -17.62 -17.04 6.95
C GLN A 485 -18.80 -16.20 6.43
N PRO A 486 -19.84 -16.80 5.84
CA PRO A 486 -21.04 -16.06 5.47
C PRO A 486 -21.72 -15.53 6.74
N THR A 487 -22.15 -14.26 6.74
CA THR A 487 -22.94 -13.68 7.82
C THR A 487 -24.42 -13.67 7.45
N TYR A 488 -25.30 -13.79 8.43
CA TYR A 488 -26.75 -13.75 8.21
C TYR A 488 -27.39 -12.71 9.15
N HIS A 489 -28.39 -12.00 8.64
CA HIS A 489 -29.29 -11.18 9.42
C HIS A 489 -30.54 -12.00 9.70
N GLU A 490 -30.88 -12.15 10.98
CA GLU A 490 -32.05 -12.88 11.43
C GLU A 490 -33.20 -11.93 11.72
N THR A 491 -34.40 -12.25 11.24
CA THR A 491 -35.64 -11.56 11.59
C THR A 491 -36.66 -12.60 12.03
N PRO A 492 -37.09 -12.62 13.31
CA PRO A 492 -38.07 -13.59 13.77
C PRO A 492 -39.41 -13.36 13.06
N LEU A 493 -40.01 -14.44 12.57
CA LEU A 493 -41.34 -14.42 11.96
C LEU A 493 -42.40 -14.78 12.99
N LEU A 494 -43.44 -13.97 12.99
CA LEU A 494 -44.64 -14.07 13.80
C LEU A 494 -45.84 -13.90 12.87
N TRP A 495 -47.03 -14.33 13.30
CA TRP A 495 -48.25 -14.14 12.51
C TRP A 495 -48.46 -12.69 12.06
N ILE A 496 -48.11 -11.71 12.91
CA ILE A 496 -48.24 -10.27 12.63
C ILE A 496 -47.31 -9.74 11.52
N ASN A 497 -46.16 -10.38 11.29
CA ASN A 497 -45.18 -9.95 10.28
C ASN A 497 -44.99 -10.98 9.16
N LEU A 498 -45.85 -11.99 9.08
CA LEU A 498 -45.79 -13.05 8.08
C LEU A 498 -45.96 -12.52 6.65
N ASP A 499 -46.71 -11.43 6.48
CA ASP A 499 -46.86 -10.72 5.19
C ASP A 499 -45.55 -10.15 4.64
N THR A 500 -44.50 -10.05 5.46
CA THR A 500 -43.16 -9.62 5.01
C THR A 500 -42.45 -10.68 4.16
N VAL A 501 -42.95 -11.93 4.16
CA VAL A 501 -42.45 -13.02 3.32
C VAL A 501 -43.34 -13.11 2.07
N PRO A 502 -42.76 -13.09 0.85
CA PRO A 502 -43.55 -13.20 -0.37
C PRO A 502 -44.20 -14.59 -0.50
N SER A 503 -45.40 -14.63 -1.08
CA SER A 503 -46.06 -15.88 -1.45
C SER A 503 -45.34 -16.55 -2.62
N ALA A 504 -45.55 -17.84 -2.83
CA ALA A 504 -45.02 -18.55 -3.99
C ALA A 504 -45.51 -17.91 -5.31
N GLY A 505 -46.78 -17.49 -5.35
CA GLY A 505 -47.37 -16.81 -6.49
C GLY A 505 -46.73 -15.45 -6.78
N ASP A 506 -46.41 -14.67 -5.74
CA ASP A 506 -45.76 -13.37 -5.89
C ASP A 506 -44.30 -13.50 -6.36
N ILE A 507 -43.59 -14.53 -5.90
CA ILE A 507 -42.21 -14.79 -6.32
C ILE A 507 -42.14 -15.03 -7.83
N ASP A 508 -43.06 -15.84 -8.36
CA ASP A 508 -43.11 -16.18 -9.78
C ASP A 508 -43.67 -15.01 -10.61
N ARG A 509 -44.74 -14.36 -10.13
CA ARG A 509 -45.39 -13.23 -10.82
C ARG A 509 -44.51 -12.00 -10.95
N PHE A 510 -43.72 -11.70 -9.93
CA PHE A 510 -42.87 -10.49 -9.88
C PHE A 510 -41.36 -10.80 -10.02
N GLU A 511 -41.01 -12.04 -10.36
CA GLU A 511 -39.62 -12.51 -10.50
C GLU A 511 -38.74 -12.16 -9.27
N ILE A 512 -39.30 -12.30 -8.08
CA ILE A 512 -38.64 -11.88 -6.83
C ILE A 512 -37.42 -12.76 -6.59
N ARG A 513 -36.23 -12.14 -6.59
CA ARG A 513 -34.98 -12.85 -6.31
C ARG A 513 -34.86 -13.18 -4.82
N THR A 514 -35.13 -14.44 -4.47
CA THR A 514 -34.98 -14.97 -3.10
C THR A 514 -33.56 -15.46 -2.79
N GLY A 515 -32.61 -15.36 -3.74
CA GLY A 515 -31.23 -15.81 -3.57
C GLY A 515 -30.55 -15.19 -2.33
N GLY A 516 -29.93 -16.04 -1.52
CA GLY A 516 -29.30 -15.63 -0.25
C GLY A 516 -30.30 -15.42 0.90
N GLN A 517 -31.59 -15.67 0.72
CA GLN A 517 -32.61 -15.60 1.76
C GLN A 517 -33.26 -16.98 1.97
N PHE A 518 -33.55 -17.34 3.22
CA PHE A 518 -34.20 -18.60 3.57
C PHE A 518 -34.90 -18.48 4.93
N LEU A 519 -35.78 -19.43 5.23
CA LEU A 519 -36.38 -19.59 6.55
C LEU A 519 -35.55 -20.59 7.37
N LEU A 520 -35.38 -20.33 8.66
CA LEU A 520 -34.74 -21.23 9.61
C LEU A 520 -35.76 -21.56 10.70
N ASP A 521 -35.97 -22.84 10.98
CA ASP A 521 -36.77 -23.26 12.12
C ASP A 521 -35.92 -23.43 13.39
N ASP A 522 -36.58 -23.68 14.52
CA ASP A 522 -35.97 -23.96 15.82
C ASP A 522 -35.11 -25.24 15.85
N THR A 523 -35.33 -26.17 14.92
CA THR A 523 -34.47 -27.35 14.74
C THR A 523 -33.18 -27.04 13.99
N GLY A 524 -33.04 -25.82 13.45
CA GLY A 524 -31.91 -25.39 12.63
C GLY A 524 -32.02 -25.82 11.16
N LYS A 525 -33.17 -26.36 10.74
CA LYS A 525 -33.40 -26.77 9.36
C LYS A 525 -33.76 -25.56 8.49
N ARG A 526 -33.20 -25.54 7.27
CA ARG A 526 -33.37 -24.44 6.30
C ARG A 526 -34.48 -24.76 5.32
N TRP A 527 -35.33 -23.77 5.07
CA TRP A 527 -36.46 -23.86 4.14
C TRP A 527 -36.46 -22.71 3.13
N PRO A 528 -37.03 -22.89 1.93
CA PRO A 528 -37.20 -21.81 0.96
C PRO A 528 -37.97 -20.62 1.55
N LEU A 529 -37.63 -19.40 1.14
CA LEU A 529 -38.35 -18.18 1.55
C LEU A 529 -39.72 -18.12 0.86
N LYS A 530 -40.72 -18.79 1.45
CA LYS A 530 -42.10 -18.82 0.98
C LYS A 530 -43.06 -18.63 2.15
N ARG A 531 -44.04 -17.74 1.98
CA ARG A 531 -45.02 -17.43 3.02
C ARG A 531 -45.78 -18.67 3.50
N GLU A 532 -46.18 -19.53 2.57
CA GLU A 532 -46.99 -20.73 2.85
C GLU A 532 -46.22 -21.70 3.76
N ILE A 533 -44.90 -21.82 3.54
CA ILE A 533 -44.03 -22.65 4.36
C ILE A 533 -43.88 -22.04 5.76
N ALA A 534 -43.65 -20.73 5.85
CA ALA A 534 -43.57 -20.04 7.14
C ALA A 534 -44.88 -20.19 7.94
N ALA A 535 -46.04 -20.02 7.30
CA ALA A 535 -47.35 -20.20 7.91
C ALA A 535 -47.56 -21.62 8.44
N GLN A 536 -47.17 -22.63 7.65
CA GLN A 536 -47.27 -24.04 8.03
C GLN A 536 -46.36 -24.42 9.20
N LEU A 537 -45.17 -23.83 9.28
CA LEU A 537 -44.26 -24.06 10.38
C LEU A 537 -44.77 -23.37 11.67
N LEU A 538 -45.26 -22.13 11.56
CA LEU A 538 -45.84 -21.40 12.68
C LEU A 538 -47.11 -22.07 13.22
N SER A 539 -47.98 -22.63 12.35
CA SER A 539 -49.19 -23.35 12.79
C SER A 539 -48.89 -24.65 13.52
N ARG A 540 -47.71 -25.23 13.28
CA ARG A 540 -47.19 -26.41 14.01
C ARG A 540 -46.46 -26.04 15.30
N GLY A 541 -46.42 -24.75 15.67
CA GLY A 541 -45.79 -24.26 16.88
C GLY A 541 -44.27 -24.09 16.79
N HIS A 542 -43.67 -24.24 15.60
CA HIS A 542 -42.24 -23.98 15.43
C HIS A 542 -41.93 -22.49 15.50
N ARG A 543 -40.79 -22.14 16.10
CA ARG A 543 -40.22 -20.80 15.94
C ARG A 543 -39.54 -20.71 14.59
N VAL A 544 -39.89 -19.71 13.80
CA VAL A 544 -39.36 -19.51 12.45
C VAL A 544 -38.69 -18.15 12.36
N SER A 545 -37.52 -18.11 11.74
CA SER A 545 -36.80 -16.87 11.45
C SER A 545 -36.54 -16.73 9.95
N HIS A 546 -36.74 -15.53 9.42
CA HIS A 546 -36.27 -15.15 8.11
C HIS A 546 -34.78 -14.79 8.19
N MET A 547 -33.96 -15.57 7.49
CA MET A 547 -32.52 -15.39 7.37
C MET A 547 -32.16 -14.73 6.04
N ARG A 548 -31.49 -13.59 6.10
CA ARG A 548 -30.95 -12.89 4.92
C ARG A 548 -29.42 -12.87 4.97
N GLN A 549 -28.76 -13.45 3.97
CA GLN A 549 -27.31 -13.48 3.86
C GLN A 549 -26.76 -12.06 3.65
N GLY A 550 -25.91 -11.63 4.58
CA GLY A 550 -25.09 -10.43 4.50
C GLY A 550 -23.74 -10.69 3.82
N PHE A 551 -22.82 -9.74 3.90
CA PHE A 551 -21.47 -9.88 3.36
C PHE A 551 -20.62 -10.79 4.24
N SER A 552 -19.90 -11.74 3.63
CA SER A 552 -19.00 -12.63 4.36
C SER A 552 -18.00 -11.86 5.23
N SER A 553 -17.79 -12.37 6.43
CA SER A 553 -16.72 -11.95 7.34
C SER A 553 -15.41 -12.60 6.91
N TYR A 554 -14.34 -11.80 6.84
CA TYR A 554 -13.01 -12.22 6.46
C TYR A 554 -12.02 -11.91 7.59
N HIS A 555 -11.21 -12.90 7.93
CA HIS A 555 -10.08 -12.74 8.84
C HIS A 555 -8.93 -13.68 8.45
N CYS A 556 -7.69 -13.29 8.75
CA CYS A 556 -6.53 -14.17 8.59
C CYS A 556 -6.50 -15.16 9.76
N GLY A 557 -6.33 -16.47 9.50
CA GLY A 557 -6.26 -17.47 10.57
C GLY A 557 -4.98 -17.37 11.41
N ASP A 558 -5.08 -17.68 12.71
CA ASP A 558 -4.00 -17.60 13.71
C ASP A 558 -2.79 -18.51 13.41
N ALA A 559 -2.90 -19.45 12.47
CA ALA A 559 -1.79 -20.31 12.05
C ALA A 559 -0.58 -19.52 11.48
N VAL A 560 -0.78 -18.28 11.05
CA VAL A 560 0.29 -17.40 10.57
C VAL A 560 0.98 -16.62 11.72
N LEU A 561 0.37 -16.56 12.91
CA LEU A 561 0.98 -15.93 14.08
C LEU A 561 2.10 -16.82 14.65
N LYS A 562 1.90 -18.15 14.71
CA LYS A 562 2.89 -19.08 15.26
C LYS A 562 4.15 -19.25 14.41
N GLN A 563 4.06 -19.17 13.07
CA GLN A 563 5.25 -19.26 12.21
C GLN A 563 6.12 -17.99 12.24
N ALA A 564 5.52 -16.82 12.53
CA ALA A 564 6.27 -15.57 12.68
C ALA A 564 6.92 -15.42 14.06
N GLU A 565 6.28 -15.92 15.13
CA GLU A 565 6.90 -16.01 16.46
C GLU A 565 8.01 -17.07 16.53
N GLN A 566 7.84 -18.22 15.88
CA GLN A 566 8.86 -19.28 15.87
C GLN A 566 10.06 -18.98 14.95
N ALA A 567 9.91 -18.11 13.94
CA ALA A 567 11.03 -17.64 13.13
C ALA A 567 11.85 -16.50 13.80
N ALA A 568 11.38 -15.97 14.93
CA ALA A 568 12.03 -14.88 15.68
C ALA A 568 12.84 -15.36 16.89
N VAL A 569 12.89 -16.67 17.17
CA VAL A 569 13.84 -17.24 18.13
C VAL A 569 15.11 -17.61 17.36
N PRO A 570 16.26 -16.95 17.59
CA PRO A 570 17.51 -17.41 17.00
C PRO A 570 17.81 -18.80 17.54
N ALA A 571 17.99 -19.76 16.63
CA ALA A 571 18.58 -21.05 16.96
C ALA A 571 19.93 -20.77 17.63
N SER A 572 20.07 -21.15 18.91
CA SER A 572 21.33 -21.11 19.61
C SER A 572 22.35 -21.92 18.80
N MET A 573 23.38 -21.25 18.30
CA MET A 573 24.55 -21.95 17.80
C MET A 573 25.13 -22.80 18.93
N PRO A 574 25.60 -24.02 18.65
CA PRO A 574 26.31 -24.82 19.64
C PRO A 574 27.60 -24.08 20.04
N PRO A 575 28.06 -24.20 21.30
CA PRO A 575 29.23 -23.47 21.77
C PRO A 575 30.49 -23.98 21.07
N ALA A 576 31.32 -23.03 20.60
CA ALA A 576 32.64 -23.29 20.07
C ALA A 576 33.64 -23.58 21.19
N LEU A 577 34.56 -24.50 20.88
CA LEU A 577 35.66 -25.01 21.71
C LEU A 577 36.56 -23.95 22.34
N ALA A 578 36.93 -24.19 23.60
CA ALA A 578 38.23 -23.97 24.26
C ALA A 578 38.18 -24.83 25.56
N THR A 579 39.16 -25.60 26.06
CA THR A 579 40.63 -25.62 25.93
C THR A 579 41.12 -26.99 26.46
N ILE A 580 42.20 -27.51 25.88
CA ILE A 580 43.30 -28.39 26.37
C ILE A 580 43.17 -28.94 27.82
N ASP A 581 43.24 -30.27 28.04
CA ASP A 581 44.47 -30.97 28.47
C ASP A 581 44.30 -32.50 28.68
N SER A 582 45.44 -33.21 28.60
CA SER A 582 45.78 -34.57 29.08
C SER A 582 45.40 -35.85 28.30
N GLN A 583 46.47 -36.54 27.88
CA GLN A 583 46.63 -37.88 27.27
C GLN A 583 46.26 -39.06 28.21
N PRO A 584 46.55 -40.37 27.94
CA PRO A 584 46.96 -41.08 26.69
C PRO A 584 46.15 -42.37 26.39
N THR A 585 46.28 -42.93 25.17
CA THR A 585 46.80 -44.30 24.88
C THR A 585 46.28 -44.94 23.58
N ALA A 586 47.23 -45.62 22.90
CA ALA A 586 47.11 -46.78 22.01
C ALA A 586 46.67 -46.63 20.53
N CYS A 587 47.69 -46.69 19.66
CA CYS A 587 47.74 -47.30 18.31
C CYS A 587 47.25 -48.78 18.31
N PRO A 588 46.95 -49.46 17.16
CA PRO A 588 47.68 -49.43 15.87
C PRO A 588 46.74 -49.49 14.62
N ALA A 589 47.11 -49.56 13.33
CA ALA A 589 48.32 -49.91 12.60
C ALA A 589 48.23 -49.40 11.13
N ALA A 590 49.40 -49.16 10.50
CA ALA A 590 49.83 -49.44 9.10
C ALA A 590 48.93 -49.03 7.90
N ALA A 591 49.39 -48.52 6.76
CA ALA A 591 50.67 -48.45 6.05
C ALA A 591 50.53 -47.32 4.97
N HIS A 592 51.50 -46.40 4.78
CA HIS A 592 52.59 -46.46 3.77
C HIS A 592 52.07 -46.64 2.31
N LEU A 593 52.37 -45.84 1.28
CA LEU A 593 53.58 -45.10 0.90
C LEU A 593 53.31 -44.16 -0.32
N THR A 594 54.08 -43.05 -0.35
CA THR A 594 54.78 -42.40 -1.51
C THR A 594 54.00 -41.76 -2.66
N SER A 595 54.49 -40.73 -3.37
CA SER A 595 55.38 -39.56 -3.16
C SER A 595 55.68 -38.98 -4.55
N HIS A 596 55.78 -37.64 -4.65
CA HIS A 596 56.55 -36.87 -5.64
C HIS A 596 56.21 -36.98 -7.15
N ALA A 597 56.60 -36.07 -8.04
CA ALA A 597 56.75 -34.61 -8.10
C ALA A 597 57.23 -34.29 -9.54
N ALA A 598 57.05 -33.03 -9.96
CA ALA A 598 57.82 -32.27 -10.97
C ALA A 598 57.51 -32.40 -12.49
N ALA A 599 57.44 -31.21 -13.11
CA ALA A 599 57.42 -30.82 -14.53
C ALA A 599 58.87 -30.85 -15.14
N PRO A 600 59.25 -30.27 -16.32
CA PRO A 600 58.52 -29.49 -17.37
C PRO A 600 58.92 -29.76 -18.88
N GLU A 601 58.13 -29.17 -19.83
CA GLU A 601 58.41 -28.61 -21.21
C GLU A 601 59.35 -29.29 -22.27
N PRO A 602 59.47 -28.90 -23.58
CA PRO A 602 58.77 -27.91 -24.46
C PRO A 602 58.48 -28.35 -25.96
N MET A 603 57.82 -27.44 -26.72
CA MET A 603 58.03 -27.04 -28.14
C MET A 603 57.61 -27.86 -29.41
N GLN A 604 56.84 -27.15 -30.26
CA GLN A 604 56.93 -26.96 -31.74
C GLN A 604 55.99 -27.67 -32.76
N HIS A 605 55.30 -26.78 -33.51
CA HIS A 605 54.89 -26.74 -34.95
C HIS A 605 53.82 -27.67 -35.61
N ARG A 606 52.83 -26.96 -36.19
CA ARG A 606 51.76 -27.22 -37.21
C ARG A 606 52.04 -28.27 -38.31
N PRO A 607 51.03 -28.88 -39.01
CA PRO A 607 49.91 -28.17 -39.68
C PRO A 607 48.52 -28.86 -39.77
N ASN A 608 47.57 -28.11 -40.34
CA ASN A 608 46.17 -28.45 -40.64
C ASN A 608 45.99 -29.74 -41.46
N LEU A 609 44.92 -30.49 -41.19
CA LEU A 609 44.00 -31.02 -42.20
C LEU A 609 42.68 -31.48 -41.53
N THR A 610 41.65 -31.48 -42.35
CA THR A 610 40.21 -31.56 -42.07
C THR A 610 39.71 -32.87 -41.45
N ARG A 611 38.56 -32.72 -40.75
CA ARG A 611 37.37 -33.59 -40.68
C ARG A 611 37.12 -34.35 -39.35
N GLU A 612 35.85 -34.26 -38.93
CA GLU A 612 35.10 -35.09 -37.97
C GLU A 612 35.17 -34.75 -36.46
N GLY A 613 33.97 -34.71 -35.84
CA GLY A 613 33.77 -34.43 -34.41
C GLY A 613 34.16 -35.63 -33.51
N PRO A 614 34.03 -35.52 -32.16
CA PRO A 614 32.71 -35.37 -31.54
C PRO A 614 32.64 -34.56 -30.22
N SER A 615 31.40 -34.25 -29.83
CA SER A 615 30.86 -34.09 -28.47
C SER A 615 31.67 -33.37 -27.36
N GLY A 616 31.37 -32.08 -27.18
CA GLY A 616 31.59 -31.35 -25.92
C GLY A 616 30.28 -30.84 -25.32
N ARG A 617 29.91 -31.36 -24.14
CA ARG A 617 28.67 -31.08 -23.38
C ARG A 617 28.44 -29.57 -23.17
N ARG A 618 27.31 -29.05 -23.67
CA ARG A 618 26.78 -27.73 -23.28
C ARG A 618 25.82 -27.88 -22.11
N SER A 619 25.98 -27.00 -21.12
CA SER A 619 25.19 -26.93 -19.90
C SER A 619 23.68 -26.70 -20.15
N PRO A 620 22.78 -27.31 -19.35
CA PRO A 620 21.33 -27.39 -19.63
C PRO A 620 20.61 -26.03 -19.78
N GLN A 621 21.19 -24.95 -19.28
CA GLN A 621 20.56 -23.62 -19.26
C GLN A 621 20.62 -22.88 -20.61
N GLN A 622 21.55 -23.21 -21.51
CA GLN A 622 21.65 -22.57 -22.83
C GLN A 622 20.75 -23.23 -23.90
N ALA A 623 20.34 -24.49 -23.73
CA ALA A 623 19.43 -25.18 -24.65
C ALA A 623 17.96 -24.71 -24.53
N VAL A 624 17.58 -24.13 -23.39
CA VAL A 624 16.20 -23.67 -23.13
C VAL A 624 15.92 -22.30 -23.78
N PHE A 625 16.95 -21.47 -23.98
CA PHE A 625 16.77 -20.11 -24.51
C PHE A 625 16.65 -20.04 -26.05
N THR A 626 17.21 -20.99 -26.78
CA THR A 626 17.13 -21.01 -28.26
C THR A 626 15.80 -21.55 -28.79
N ARG A 627 15.10 -22.42 -28.04
CA ARG A 627 13.77 -22.95 -28.45
C ARG A 627 12.65 -21.89 -28.47
N LYS A 628 12.71 -20.85 -27.62
CA LYS A 628 11.62 -19.84 -27.50
C LYS A 628 11.55 -18.83 -28.65
N ASN A 629 12.63 -18.64 -29.42
CA ASN A 629 12.65 -17.67 -30.53
C ASN A 629 12.39 -18.30 -31.90
N ALA A 630 12.55 -19.61 -32.05
CA ALA A 630 12.21 -20.32 -33.28
C ALA A 630 10.68 -20.38 -33.54
N SER A 631 9.86 -20.45 -32.49
CA SER A 631 8.40 -20.63 -32.61
C SER A 631 7.64 -19.43 -33.20
N LYS A 632 8.20 -18.21 -33.13
CA LYS A 632 7.58 -16.96 -33.64
C LYS A 632 7.81 -16.74 -35.14
N ARG A 633 8.74 -17.47 -35.76
CA ARG A 633 9.01 -17.40 -37.21
C ARG A 633 8.33 -18.53 -37.98
N ARG A 634 7.99 -19.64 -37.31
CA ARG A 634 7.41 -20.86 -37.91
C ARG A 634 6.12 -20.60 -38.69
N PHE A 635 5.14 -19.91 -38.11
CA PHE A 635 3.83 -19.70 -38.73
C PHE A 635 3.79 -18.57 -39.77
N ARG A 636 4.92 -17.92 -40.03
CA ARG A 636 5.06 -16.98 -41.16
C ARG A 636 5.28 -17.70 -42.49
N GLN A 637 5.75 -18.95 -42.43
CA GLN A 637 5.83 -19.85 -43.57
C GLN A 637 4.53 -20.69 -43.69
N PRO A 638 4.21 -21.21 -44.88
CA PRO A 638 3.10 -22.15 -45.07
C PRO A 638 3.22 -23.38 -44.17
N LEU A 639 2.09 -23.95 -43.75
CA LEU A 639 2.07 -25.25 -43.08
C LEU A 639 2.55 -26.35 -44.03
N PRO A 640 3.25 -27.39 -43.53
CA PRO A 640 3.75 -28.49 -44.36
C PRO A 640 2.63 -29.27 -45.07
N ASP A 641 1.46 -29.35 -44.45
CA ASP A 641 0.27 -29.97 -45.02
C ASP A 641 -0.52 -28.94 -45.85
N SER A 642 -0.63 -29.20 -47.15
CA SER A 642 -1.31 -28.34 -48.12
C SER A 642 -2.82 -28.21 -47.85
N THR A 643 -3.44 -29.20 -47.19
CA THR A 643 -4.85 -29.13 -46.79
C THR A 643 -5.05 -28.23 -45.57
N ALA A 644 -4.18 -28.37 -44.56
CA ALA A 644 -4.13 -27.49 -43.39
C ALA A 644 -3.82 -26.03 -43.77
N GLU A 645 -2.92 -25.81 -44.73
CA GLU A 645 -2.60 -24.47 -45.22
C GLU A 645 -3.78 -23.83 -45.97
N ARG A 646 -4.49 -24.60 -46.79
CA ARG A 646 -5.72 -24.13 -47.47
C ARG A 646 -6.81 -23.78 -46.46
N LEU A 647 -6.97 -24.56 -45.39
CA LEU A 647 -7.89 -24.25 -44.30
C LEU A 647 -7.49 -22.97 -43.56
N ALA A 648 -6.21 -22.80 -43.22
CA ALA A 648 -5.71 -21.58 -42.59
C ALA A 648 -5.97 -20.33 -43.47
N CYS A 649 -5.76 -20.44 -44.78
CA CYS A 649 -6.08 -19.39 -45.75
C CYS A 649 -7.59 -19.07 -45.81
N ARG A 650 -8.46 -20.10 -45.72
CA ARG A 650 -9.93 -19.92 -45.68
C ARG A 650 -10.36 -19.20 -44.40
N ILE A 651 -9.82 -19.59 -43.24
CA ILE A 651 -10.11 -18.95 -41.95
C ILE A 651 -9.66 -17.48 -41.96
N HIS A 652 -8.46 -17.21 -42.46
CA HIS A 652 -7.93 -15.84 -42.58
C HIS A 652 -8.80 -14.95 -43.46
N ARG A 653 -9.30 -15.48 -44.60
CA ARG A 653 -10.16 -14.70 -45.52
C ARG A 653 -11.57 -14.45 -44.98
N LEU A 654 -12.08 -15.32 -44.11
CA LEU A 654 -13.45 -15.22 -43.60
C LEU A 654 -13.56 -14.31 -42.36
N ILE A 655 -12.45 -14.11 -41.64
CA ILE A 655 -12.41 -13.42 -40.35
C ILE A 655 -11.43 -12.25 -40.45
N ASP A 656 -11.96 -11.04 -40.55
CA ASP A 656 -11.19 -9.82 -40.83
C ASP A 656 -10.09 -9.54 -39.79
N ASP A 657 -10.35 -9.85 -38.51
CA ASP A 657 -9.40 -9.65 -37.42
C ASP A 657 -8.41 -10.80 -37.20
N MET A 658 -8.44 -11.85 -38.03
CA MET A 658 -7.54 -13.00 -37.92
C MET A 658 -6.39 -12.89 -38.93
N THR A 659 -5.15 -12.67 -38.49
CA THR A 659 -3.97 -12.69 -39.39
C THR A 659 -3.65 -14.11 -39.88
N LEU A 660 -3.12 -14.26 -41.10
CA LEU A 660 -2.72 -15.56 -41.65
C LEU A 660 -1.77 -16.39 -40.74
N PRO A 661 -0.75 -15.82 -40.08
CA PRO A 661 0.07 -16.58 -39.13
C PRO A 661 -0.71 -17.13 -37.94
N ASN A 662 -1.69 -16.36 -37.42
CA ASN A 662 -2.56 -16.81 -36.34
C ASN A 662 -3.57 -17.87 -36.82
N ALA A 663 -4.05 -17.78 -38.07
CA ALA A 663 -4.88 -18.82 -38.67
C ALA A 663 -4.11 -20.14 -38.87
N ARG A 664 -2.86 -20.07 -39.36
CA ARG A 664 -1.96 -21.24 -39.46
C ARG A 664 -1.69 -21.85 -38.09
N ARG A 665 -1.42 -21.00 -37.10
CA ARG A 665 -1.21 -21.44 -35.72
C ARG A 665 -2.45 -22.11 -35.13
N LEU A 666 -3.66 -21.62 -35.44
CA LEU A 666 -4.91 -22.21 -34.96
C LEU A 666 -5.07 -23.64 -35.48
N VAL A 667 -4.83 -23.83 -36.78
CA VAL A 667 -4.89 -25.15 -37.43
C VAL A 667 -3.81 -26.10 -36.89
N ASP A 668 -2.57 -25.64 -36.70
CA ASP A 668 -1.50 -26.45 -36.10
C ASP A 668 -1.77 -26.80 -34.63
N THR A 669 -2.36 -25.88 -33.86
CA THR A 669 -2.62 -26.07 -32.41
C THR A 669 -3.75 -27.06 -32.16
N TYR A 670 -4.82 -27.03 -32.96
CA TYR A 670 -6.04 -27.81 -32.71
C TYR A 670 -6.32 -28.85 -33.79
N ASP A 671 -5.38 -29.18 -34.66
CA ASP A 671 -5.56 -30.04 -35.83
C ASP A 671 -6.56 -29.52 -36.89
N ALA A 672 -6.36 -29.95 -38.14
CA ALA A 672 -7.17 -29.50 -39.28
C ALA A 672 -8.64 -29.92 -39.15
N ALA A 673 -8.93 -31.10 -38.58
CA ALA A 673 -10.28 -31.60 -38.46
C ALA A 673 -11.12 -30.80 -37.45
N SER A 674 -10.52 -30.40 -36.33
CA SER A 674 -11.20 -29.57 -35.32
C SER A 674 -11.35 -28.12 -35.79
N ALA A 675 -10.37 -27.59 -36.52
CA ALA A 675 -10.45 -26.27 -37.14
C ALA A 675 -11.53 -26.21 -38.24
N GLU A 676 -11.68 -27.25 -39.06
CA GLU A 676 -12.75 -27.33 -40.08
C GLU A 676 -14.13 -27.41 -39.43
N ALA A 677 -14.29 -28.23 -38.38
CA ALA A 677 -15.53 -28.34 -37.63
C ALA A 677 -15.92 -27.01 -36.96
N ALA A 678 -14.92 -26.28 -36.45
CA ALA A 678 -15.11 -24.94 -35.91
C ALA A 678 -15.54 -23.93 -36.98
N LEU A 679 -14.93 -23.97 -38.16
CA LEU A 679 -15.26 -23.08 -39.28
C LEU A 679 -16.70 -23.28 -39.76
N ARG A 680 -17.19 -24.52 -39.84
CA ARG A 680 -18.60 -24.81 -40.17
C ARG A 680 -19.57 -24.20 -39.15
N LYS A 681 -19.32 -24.41 -37.85
CA LYS A 681 -20.14 -23.83 -36.77
C LYS A 681 -20.08 -22.31 -36.75
N PHE A 682 -18.90 -21.74 -37.02
CA PHE A 682 -18.71 -20.30 -37.09
C PHE A 682 -19.54 -19.67 -38.21
N ARG A 683 -19.55 -20.26 -39.41
CA ARG A 683 -20.39 -19.78 -40.53
C ARG A 683 -21.87 -19.77 -40.18
N TRP A 684 -22.36 -20.84 -39.57
CA TRP A 684 -23.75 -20.91 -39.12
C TRP A 684 -24.06 -19.83 -38.07
N LEU A 685 -23.19 -19.65 -37.06
CA LEU A 685 -23.37 -18.64 -36.02
C LEU A 685 -23.28 -17.21 -36.56
N LYS A 686 -22.38 -16.92 -37.51
CA LYS A 686 -22.22 -15.61 -38.15
C LYS A 686 -23.45 -15.24 -38.99
N ALA A 687 -24.10 -16.23 -39.62
CA ALA A 687 -25.34 -16.01 -40.38
C ALA A 687 -26.58 -15.78 -39.49
N HIS A 688 -26.59 -16.28 -38.25
CA HIS A 688 -27.78 -16.26 -37.39
C HIS A 688 -27.65 -15.40 -36.12
N ARG A 689 -26.50 -14.75 -35.88
CA ARG A 689 -26.25 -13.93 -34.68
C ARG A 689 -25.29 -12.77 -34.96
N HIS A 690 -25.43 -11.68 -34.22
CA HIS A 690 -24.42 -10.62 -34.15
C HIS A 690 -23.21 -11.10 -33.35
N VAL A 691 -22.04 -11.21 -34.00
CA VAL A 691 -20.76 -11.60 -33.37
C VAL A 691 -19.82 -10.40 -33.34
N THR A 692 -19.38 -9.98 -32.15
CA THR A 692 -18.49 -8.81 -31.98
C THR A 692 -17.00 -9.14 -31.98
N ASP A 693 -16.62 -10.40 -31.67
CA ASP A 693 -15.22 -10.88 -31.70
C ASP A 693 -15.14 -12.21 -32.45
N GLU A 694 -15.04 -12.10 -33.77
CA GLU A 694 -14.99 -13.25 -34.67
C GLU A 694 -13.75 -14.13 -34.46
N ALA A 695 -12.60 -13.50 -34.19
CA ALA A 695 -11.33 -14.18 -33.97
C ALA A 695 -11.29 -14.94 -32.64
N GLY A 696 -11.85 -14.37 -31.56
CA GLY A 696 -12.00 -15.07 -30.29
C GLY A 696 -13.03 -16.22 -30.36
N LEU A 697 -14.12 -16.02 -31.11
CA LEU A 697 -15.15 -17.04 -31.31
C LEU A 697 -14.59 -18.28 -32.03
N ILE A 698 -13.88 -18.12 -33.15
CA ILE A 698 -13.34 -19.26 -33.90
C ILE A 698 -12.30 -20.05 -33.08
N VAL A 699 -11.48 -19.39 -32.26
CA VAL A 699 -10.54 -20.05 -31.34
C VAL A 699 -11.27 -20.90 -30.30
N THR A 700 -12.37 -20.36 -29.76
CA THR A 700 -13.20 -21.08 -28.78
C THR A 700 -13.89 -22.28 -29.41
N LEU A 701 -14.40 -22.14 -30.63
CA LEU A 701 -15.03 -23.24 -31.39
C LEU A 701 -14.01 -24.32 -31.77
N ALA A 702 -12.78 -23.95 -32.14
CA ALA A 702 -11.71 -24.89 -32.44
C ALA A 702 -11.30 -25.69 -31.20
N ARG A 703 -11.12 -25.01 -30.07
CA ARG A 703 -10.78 -25.64 -28.79
C ARG A 703 -11.85 -26.62 -28.30
N THR A 704 -13.13 -26.24 -28.41
CA THR A 704 -14.25 -27.09 -27.99
C THR A 704 -14.42 -28.30 -28.92
N SER A 705 -14.23 -28.12 -30.23
CA SER A 705 -14.26 -29.22 -31.21
C SER A 705 -13.11 -30.21 -30.99
N TRP A 706 -11.92 -29.70 -30.64
CA TRP A 706 -10.76 -30.53 -30.28
C TRP A 706 -11.01 -31.35 -29.02
N LEU A 707 -11.50 -30.73 -27.94
CA LEU A 707 -11.84 -31.41 -26.70
C LEU A 707 -12.90 -32.49 -26.90
N ALA A 708 -13.93 -32.21 -27.70
CA ALA A 708 -14.97 -33.18 -28.02
C ALA A 708 -14.41 -34.39 -28.78
N ARG A 709 -13.48 -34.17 -29.72
CA ARG A 709 -12.80 -35.26 -30.44
C ARG A 709 -11.90 -36.08 -29.52
N LYS A 710 -11.10 -35.44 -28.67
CA LYS A 710 -10.18 -36.14 -27.75
C LYS A 710 -10.92 -36.94 -26.67
N ARG A 711 -12.04 -36.43 -26.15
CA ARG A 711 -12.94 -37.19 -25.28
C ARG A 711 -13.51 -38.44 -25.95
N ARG A 712 -13.92 -38.33 -27.22
CA ARG A 712 -14.43 -39.49 -27.99
C ARG A 712 -13.34 -40.54 -28.26
N ALA A 713 -12.08 -40.13 -28.34
CA ALA A 713 -10.93 -41.01 -28.49
C ALA A 713 -10.39 -41.57 -27.15
N ALA A 714 -11.08 -41.34 -26.02
CA ALA A 714 -10.65 -41.69 -24.66
C ALA A 714 -9.28 -41.09 -24.23
N GLU A 715 -8.77 -40.09 -24.94
CA GLU A 715 -7.53 -39.39 -24.60
C GLU A 715 -7.84 -38.25 -23.60
N LEU A 716 -7.52 -38.46 -22.33
CA LEU A 716 -7.65 -37.46 -21.25
C LEU A 716 -6.48 -36.46 -21.25
N ALA A 717 -6.33 -35.71 -22.35
CA ALA A 717 -5.33 -34.64 -22.45
C ALA A 717 -5.95 -33.24 -22.24
N PRO A 718 -5.29 -32.33 -21.50
CA PRO A 718 -5.73 -30.94 -21.40
C PRO A 718 -5.59 -30.23 -22.75
N ALA A 719 -6.57 -29.40 -23.12
CA ALA A 719 -6.53 -28.66 -24.38
C ALA A 719 -5.30 -27.75 -24.50
N PRO A 720 -4.60 -27.76 -25.65
CA PRO A 720 -3.47 -26.88 -25.88
C PRO A 720 -3.90 -25.42 -25.80
N CYS A 721 -3.02 -24.58 -25.25
CA CYS A 721 -3.28 -23.15 -25.10
C CYS A 721 -2.95 -22.41 -26.39
N PHE A 722 -3.95 -21.75 -26.99
CA PHE A 722 -3.74 -20.86 -28.12
C PHE A 722 -3.18 -19.51 -27.66
N HIS A 723 -2.05 -19.11 -28.24
CA HIS A 723 -1.42 -17.81 -28.00
C HIS A 723 -1.33 -17.05 -29.32
N ALA A 724 -2.19 -16.07 -29.54
CA ALA A 724 -2.12 -15.21 -30.72
C ALA A 724 -0.82 -14.40 -30.73
N GLU A 725 -0.20 -14.22 -31.89
CA GLU A 725 0.82 -13.18 -32.06
C GLU A 725 0.14 -11.80 -31.99
N PRO A 726 0.74 -10.82 -31.29
CA PRO A 726 0.20 -9.48 -31.24
C PRO A 726 0.17 -8.91 -32.66
N SER A 727 -1.05 -8.62 -33.17
CA SER A 727 -1.18 -7.94 -34.45
C SER A 727 -0.55 -6.56 -34.30
N ARG A 728 0.38 -6.20 -35.19
CA ARG A 728 0.70 -4.79 -35.40
C ARG A 728 -0.60 -4.20 -35.94
N LYS A 729 -1.31 -3.40 -35.13
CA LYS A 729 -2.41 -2.57 -35.62
C LYS A 729 -1.98 -1.96 -36.95
N ARG A 730 -2.75 -2.20 -38.02
CA ARG A 730 -2.58 -1.48 -39.28
C ARG A 730 -2.52 0.00 -38.92
N ARG A 731 -1.37 0.65 -39.18
CA ARG A 731 -1.32 2.10 -39.25
C ARG A 731 -2.39 2.49 -40.26
N ALA A 732 -3.24 3.46 -39.92
CA ALA A 732 -4.04 4.15 -40.92
C ALA A 732 -3.06 4.80 -41.90
N THR A 733 -2.69 4.07 -42.95
CA THR A 733 -2.00 4.60 -44.12
C THR A 733 -3.09 4.86 -45.15
N GLY A 734 -3.11 6.10 -45.63
CA GLY A 734 -4.10 6.61 -46.56
C GLY A 734 -4.36 5.72 -47.76
N TYR A 735 -5.56 5.90 -48.27
CA TYR A 735 -6.11 5.37 -49.51
C TYR A 735 -5.06 5.37 -50.66
N VAL A 736 -4.77 4.22 -51.24
CA VAL A 736 -4.13 4.10 -52.57
C VAL A 736 -4.92 3.06 -53.38
N HIS A 737 -5.36 3.49 -54.56
CA HIS A 737 -6.34 2.85 -55.43
C HIS A 737 -5.83 1.53 -56.09
N PRO A 738 -6.68 0.54 -56.43
CA PRO A 738 -6.26 -0.84 -56.77
C PRO A 738 -5.65 -1.08 -58.17
N LYS A 739 -5.22 -0.04 -58.90
CA LYS A 739 -4.78 -0.18 -60.32
C LYS A 739 -3.25 -0.14 -60.53
N ARG A 740 -2.44 -0.20 -59.46
CA ARG A 740 -0.97 -0.12 -59.55
C ARG A 740 -0.22 -1.20 -58.75
N ASP A 741 -0.83 -2.37 -58.57
CA ASP A 741 -0.14 -3.51 -57.96
C ASP A 741 0.57 -4.35 -59.04
N SER A 742 1.89 -4.22 -59.13
CA SER A 742 2.75 -4.86 -60.13
C SER A 742 2.75 -6.40 -60.03
N LEU A 743 2.33 -6.96 -58.89
CA LEU A 743 2.21 -8.42 -58.69
C LEU A 743 1.03 -9.03 -59.46
N ARG A 744 -0.03 -8.27 -59.75
CA ARG A 744 -1.21 -8.76 -60.49
C ARG A 744 -1.03 -8.75 -62.00
N GLN A 745 0.01 -8.10 -62.51
CA GLN A 745 0.27 -7.98 -63.95
C GLN A 745 1.30 -9.00 -64.46
N SER A 746 2.00 -9.74 -63.57
CA SER A 746 2.98 -10.74 -63.99
C SER A 746 2.30 -11.89 -64.74
N SER A 747 2.94 -12.37 -65.81
CA SER A 747 2.51 -13.56 -66.56
C SER A 747 2.41 -14.78 -65.64
N THR A 748 3.36 -14.91 -64.71
CA THR A 748 3.41 -15.97 -63.71
C THR A 748 2.15 -16.05 -62.82
N TYR A 749 1.51 -14.92 -62.51
CA TYR A 749 0.26 -14.91 -61.74
C TYR A 749 -0.97 -15.24 -62.59
N ARG A 750 -0.93 -14.96 -63.89
CA ARG A 750 -2.00 -15.33 -64.84
C ARG A 750 -1.98 -16.82 -65.16
N ASP A 751 -0.78 -17.38 -65.35
CA ASP A 751 -0.59 -18.82 -65.62
C ASP A 751 -0.99 -19.65 -64.38
N TRP A 752 -0.57 -19.22 -63.19
CA TRP A 752 -1.00 -19.84 -61.92
C TRP A 752 -2.52 -19.77 -61.69
N ARG A 753 -3.19 -18.71 -62.17
CA ARG A 753 -4.65 -18.54 -62.00
C ARG A 753 -5.45 -19.39 -62.98
N ALA A 754 -4.94 -19.64 -64.19
CA ALA A 754 -5.57 -20.53 -65.17
C ALA A 754 -5.50 -22.00 -64.72
N ASP A 755 -4.36 -22.42 -64.17
CA ASP A 755 -4.16 -23.78 -63.68
C ASP A 755 -4.93 -24.10 -62.38
N PHE A 756 -5.28 -23.08 -61.59
CA PHE A 756 -5.96 -23.28 -60.29
C PHE A 756 -7.49 -23.29 -60.37
N PHE A 757 -8.08 -22.85 -61.49
CA PHE A 757 -9.54 -22.78 -61.69
C PHE A 757 -9.95 -23.53 -62.96
N GLY A 758 -9.62 -24.82 -63.05
CA GLY A 758 -10.25 -25.72 -64.01
C GLY A 758 -11.54 -26.33 -63.45
N TRP A 759 -12.65 -25.58 -63.52
CA TRP A 759 -14.06 -26.00 -63.71
C TRP A 759 -15.05 -24.91 -63.27
N ASP A 760 -15.99 -24.61 -64.16
CA ASP A 760 -17.11 -23.68 -64.02
C ASP A 760 -18.15 -24.15 -62.98
N ASP A 761 -18.73 -23.21 -62.23
CA ASP A 761 -20.00 -23.41 -61.52
C ASP A 761 -20.90 -22.16 -61.74
N PRO A 762 -22.08 -22.31 -62.38
CA PRO A 762 -22.85 -21.23 -62.95
C PRO A 762 -23.87 -20.69 -61.93
N LEU A 763 -23.48 -19.69 -61.16
CA LEU A 763 -24.42 -18.85 -60.39
C LEU A 763 -24.06 -17.36 -60.46
N ALA A 764 -23.24 -16.98 -61.44
CA ALA A 764 -22.96 -15.60 -61.78
C ALA A 764 -23.85 -15.15 -62.95
N ASP A 765 -25.16 -15.16 -62.75
CA ASP A 765 -26.05 -14.26 -63.48
C ASP A 765 -27.30 -13.96 -62.66
N THR A 766 -27.78 -12.72 -62.74
CA THR A 766 -28.79 -12.05 -61.89
C THR A 766 -28.19 -11.55 -60.56
N THR A 767 -28.03 -10.27 -60.25
CA THR A 767 -28.69 -9.05 -60.70
C THR A 767 -27.75 -7.87 -60.38
N THR A 768 -27.32 -7.16 -61.41
CA THR A 768 -27.02 -5.73 -61.31
C THR A 768 -28.24 -5.05 -61.90
N GLU A 769 -29.10 -4.41 -61.09
CA GLU A 769 -29.90 -3.26 -61.54
C GLU A 769 -30.67 -2.61 -60.39
N ALA A 770 -30.71 -1.27 -60.45
CA ALA A 770 -31.58 -0.31 -59.76
C ALA A 770 -31.40 -0.16 -58.23
N MET A 771 -30.84 0.94 -57.73
CA MET A 771 -31.44 2.28 -57.61
C MET A 771 -32.78 2.32 -56.85
N ALA A 772 -32.81 3.19 -55.84
CA ALA A 772 -33.95 3.70 -55.06
C ALA A 772 -34.55 2.77 -53.97
N PHE A 773 -34.06 2.89 -52.73
CA PHE A 773 -34.69 3.67 -51.64
C PHE A 773 -33.81 3.68 -50.39
#